data_AF-A0AA88SHS2-F1
#
_entry.id   AF-A0AA88SHS2-F1
#
_cell.length_a   1.000
_cell.length_b   1.000
_cell.length_c   1.000
_cell.angle_alpha   90.00
_cell.angle_beta   90.00
_cell.angle_gamma   90.00
#
_symmetry.space_group_name_H-M   'P 1'
#
loop_
_entity.id
_entity.type
_entity.pdbx_description
1 polymer ?
#
loop_
_entity_poly.entity_id
_entity_poly.type
_entity_poly.pdbx_seq_one_letter_code
_entity_poly.pdbx_strand_id
1 'polypeptide(L)'
;METFSKLTSMLLNALETREPTVDLLDSFVDHWKSVTNYYIETSDDSQHVRHTDIPWHLRQMLDILVYEEKQQGVEETGVCLEYLLQHKLLETLCTLGKAQYPPGMSQQVLVFFSKLLSQMQKPLLHLVSVYRPVQKLIRLCALPGSQTEKEEAQFLLILCSRVKQDPHMLRYILEITDQSGARTLDSGQSQLCTQVSSDKTENCHPSSQCEPTSLGPVLSDCHLLSALLQLTKSQRDLVSAKAYDSLLLLAALRSASSGEILSDQTHLGELLSGRLVELYSLLPLQSQNPGQVQGWPHTPWRSHLKSEPQASDHMTNFFSWFNFLDHLTREAPQVLSVKVSQCVSHMWLVDVVQPQLLHTCEQVVLVSTSVLCAVVRLVQSSTLLDQLVHFLLRTQSLTRLLLQHCDHISDQISMASLSLVEELLQKPHRDIMDILVLHFLQSRSYLSPPAIGIDDRHNETSEDGEDLEDDPFFTDTLFSGAQLPSPPPPPPSGQGSAADVVNSFLCLVPVQVRSAQLLQEGGYESYVHDAHTLMTQCQALSLSWDWPLTLPALASCSGQREDFFEGPLLKVLFDRLARILEQPYELNLQLTAVLSRISSFNHPLLNEYLLNPYIHLSHCSRSLFSVLIRVMGELMQRVQQVSNLTDRLLHTRRNLLGLSHNTGLEHLTMLRGVIVIEEFCKELAAITFVKLPLDQK
;
A
#
# COMPACT_ATOMS: atom_id res chain seq x y z
N MET A 1 38.13 -68.89 -42.58
CA MET A 1 38.99 -67.79 -42.09
C MET A 1 38.97 -66.57 -43.01
N GLU A 2 38.82 -66.72 -44.33
CA GLU A 2 38.76 -65.57 -45.28
C GLU A 2 37.48 -64.73 -45.21
N THR A 3 36.36 -65.31 -44.74
CA THR A 3 35.11 -64.57 -44.53
C THR A 3 35.18 -63.63 -43.34
N PHE A 4 35.94 -64.02 -42.31
CA PHE A 4 36.17 -63.20 -41.13
C PHE A 4 37.12 -62.04 -41.44
N SER A 5 38.19 -62.27 -42.22
CA SER A 5 39.10 -61.17 -42.60
C SER A 5 38.42 -60.13 -43.50
N LYS A 6 37.52 -60.55 -44.40
CA LYS A 6 36.69 -59.63 -45.19
C LYS A 6 35.68 -58.85 -44.35
N LEU A 7 35.07 -59.49 -43.34
CA LEU A 7 34.15 -58.79 -42.44
C LEU A 7 34.91 -57.76 -41.60
N THR A 8 36.10 -58.12 -41.09
CA THR A 8 36.96 -57.20 -40.34
C THR A 8 37.50 -56.07 -41.20
N SER A 9 37.83 -56.32 -42.48
CA SER A 9 38.25 -55.24 -43.40
C SER A 9 37.09 -54.33 -43.81
N MET A 10 35.86 -54.85 -43.92
CA MET A 10 34.68 -54.03 -44.17
C MET A 10 34.27 -53.22 -42.93
N LEU A 11 34.41 -53.77 -41.72
CA LEU A 11 34.22 -53.04 -40.46
C LEU A 11 35.30 -51.98 -40.25
N LEU A 12 36.56 -52.28 -40.57
CA LEU A 12 37.65 -51.31 -40.54
C LEU A 12 37.45 -50.20 -41.58
N ASN A 13 37.02 -50.52 -42.81
CA ASN A 13 36.65 -49.51 -43.79
C ASN A 13 35.42 -48.69 -43.37
N ALA A 14 34.45 -49.29 -42.68
CA ALA A 14 33.28 -48.57 -42.15
C ALA A 14 33.62 -47.72 -40.90
N LEU A 15 34.67 -48.08 -40.16
CA LEU A 15 35.25 -47.29 -39.07
C LEU A 15 36.21 -46.20 -39.58
N GLU A 16 36.83 -46.39 -40.75
CA GLU A 16 37.69 -45.42 -41.44
C GLU A 16 36.93 -44.46 -42.36
N THR A 17 35.71 -44.80 -42.77
CA THR A 17 34.74 -43.79 -43.23
C THR A 17 34.36 -42.95 -42.02
N ARG A 18 35.21 -41.97 -41.69
CA ARG A 18 34.77 -40.78 -40.95
C ARG A 18 33.48 -40.33 -41.61
N GLU A 19 32.39 -40.28 -40.85
CA GLU A 19 31.21 -39.54 -41.26
C GLU A 19 31.72 -38.21 -41.84
N PRO A 20 31.28 -37.79 -43.04
CA PRO A 20 31.76 -36.55 -43.63
C PRO A 20 31.60 -35.49 -42.56
N THR A 21 32.70 -34.86 -42.16
CA THR A 21 32.67 -33.76 -41.18
C THR A 21 31.84 -32.69 -41.84
N VAL A 22 30.54 -32.66 -41.54
CA VAL A 22 29.59 -31.73 -42.13
C VAL A 22 30.14 -30.34 -41.84
N ASP A 23 30.43 -29.58 -42.88
CA ASP A 23 30.81 -28.19 -42.71
C ASP A 23 29.59 -27.46 -42.13
N LEU A 24 29.72 -27.09 -40.86
CA LEU A 24 28.65 -26.44 -40.10
C LEU A 24 28.24 -25.12 -40.77
N LEU A 25 29.20 -24.41 -41.38
CA LEU A 25 28.93 -23.14 -42.06
C LEU A 25 28.11 -23.36 -43.32
N ASP A 26 28.50 -24.31 -44.18
CA ASP A 26 27.75 -24.62 -45.40
C ASP A 26 26.33 -25.08 -45.05
N SER A 27 26.18 -25.95 -44.05
CA SER A 27 24.88 -26.38 -43.58
C SER A 27 24.04 -25.19 -43.06
N PHE A 28 24.62 -24.31 -42.26
CA PHE A 28 23.94 -23.12 -41.75
C PHE A 28 23.46 -22.20 -42.88
N VAL A 29 24.33 -21.94 -43.85
CA VAL A 29 24.05 -21.10 -45.02
C VAL A 29 22.94 -21.71 -45.87
N ASP A 30 22.94 -23.03 -46.06
CA ASP A 30 21.92 -23.70 -46.85
C ASP A 30 20.54 -23.65 -46.18
N HIS A 31 20.46 -23.82 -44.85
CA HIS A 31 19.20 -23.62 -44.13
C HIS A 31 18.70 -22.17 -44.25
N TRP A 32 19.59 -21.17 -44.19
CA TRP A 32 19.20 -19.77 -44.41
C TRP A 32 18.69 -19.53 -45.84
N LYS A 33 19.38 -20.06 -46.85
CA LYS A 33 18.92 -19.99 -48.25
C LYS A 33 17.55 -20.60 -48.41
N SER A 34 17.27 -21.76 -47.81
CA SER A 34 15.94 -22.38 -47.85
C SER A 34 14.85 -21.47 -47.24
N VAL A 35 15.14 -20.78 -46.13
CA VAL A 35 14.21 -19.79 -45.56
C VAL A 35 13.93 -18.66 -46.55
N THR A 36 14.96 -18.12 -47.21
CA THR A 36 14.79 -17.02 -48.16
C THR A 36 14.18 -17.45 -49.50
N ASN A 37 14.48 -18.67 -49.97
CA ASN A 37 13.96 -19.20 -51.22
C ASN A 37 12.45 -19.38 -51.19
N TYR A 38 11.85 -19.64 -50.02
CA TYR A 38 10.40 -19.60 -49.87
C TYR A 38 9.80 -18.28 -50.39
N TYR A 39 10.44 -17.14 -50.13
CA TYR A 39 9.94 -15.84 -50.58
C TYR A 39 10.20 -15.56 -52.07
N ILE A 40 11.03 -16.37 -52.72
CA ILE A 40 11.37 -16.26 -54.14
C ILE A 40 10.50 -17.20 -54.98
N GLU A 41 10.28 -18.42 -54.50
CA GLU A 41 9.65 -19.51 -55.25
C GLU A 41 8.14 -19.64 -55.02
N THR A 42 7.63 -19.24 -53.85
CA THR A 42 6.23 -19.50 -53.48
C THR A 42 5.29 -18.40 -53.99
N SER A 43 4.24 -18.81 -54.71
CA SER A 43 3.20 -17.92 -55.27
C SER A 43 1.86 -18.00 -54.55
N ASP A 44 1.76 -18.76 -53.45
CA ASP A 44 0.55 -18.88 -52.63
C ASP A 44 0.65 -17.97 -51.40
N ASP A 45 -0.01 -16.82 -51.49
CA ASP A 45 0.07 -15.76 -50.49
C ASP A 45 -0.66 -16.10 -49.17
N SER A 46 -1.35 -17.24 -49.10
CA SER A 46 -2.30 -17.57 -48.02
C SER A 46 -1.83 -18.66 -47.04
N GLN A 47 -0.75 -19.38 -47.35
CA GLN A 47 -0.30 -20.50 -46.52
C GLN A 47 0.29 -20.02 -45.19
N HIS A 48 -0.27 -20.47 -44.06
CA HIS A 48 0.26 -20.14 -42.74
C HIS A 48 1.66 -20.74 -42.51
N VAL A 49 2.59 -19.97 -41.91
CA VAL A 49 4.01 -20.32 -41.75
C VAL A 49 4.27 -21.69 -41.09
N ARG A 50 3.37 -22.12 -40.20
CA ARG A 50 3.46 -23.42 -39.51
C ARG A 50 3.39 -24.63 -40.44
N HIS A 51 2.84 -24.47 -41.63
CA HIS A 51 2.75 -25.52 -42.66
C HIS A 51 3.86 -25.44 -43.71
N THR A 52 4.82 -24.54 -43.51
CA THR A 52 6.01 -24.40 -44.35
C THR A 52 7.21 -25.04 -43.62
N ASP A 53 8.34 -25.19 -44.33
CA ASP A 53 9.57 -25.68 -43.73
C ASP A 53 10.36 -24.59 -42.97
N ILE A 54 9.92 -23.32 -43.04
CA ILE A 54 10.59 -22.18 -42.38
C ILE A 54 10.84 -22.44 -40.88
N PRO A 55 9.85 -22.88 -40.06
CA PRO A 55 10.08 -23.16 -38.65
C PRO A 55 11.11 -24.27 -38.41
N TRP A 56 11.22 -25.25 -39.31
CA TRP A 56 12.21 -26.31 -39.22
C TRP A 56 13.61 -25.76 -39.53
N HIS A 57 13.79 -25.04 -40.63
CA HIS A 57 15.07 -24.44 -40.99
C HIS A 57 15.59 -23.46 -39.92
N LEU A 58 14.72 -22.59 -39.37
CA LEU A 58 15.11 -21.68 -38.30
C LEU A 58 15.56 -22.40 -37.02
N ARG A 59 14.96 -23.56 -36.72
CA ARG A 59 15.40 -24.40 -35.59
C ARG A 59 16.76 -25.02 -35.88
N GLN A 60 16.98 -25.59 -37.07
CA GLN A 60 18.27 -26.17 -37.45
C GLN A 60 19.39 -25.13 -37.42
N MET A 61 19.15 -23.93 -37.94
CA MET A 61 20.11 -22.82 -37.84
C MET A 61 20.49 -22.53 -36.39
N LEU A 62 19.52 -22.49 -35.47
CA LEU A 62 19.79 -22.28 -34.05
C LEU A 62 20.56 -23.45 -33.43
N ASP A 63 20.16 -24.69 -33.71
CA ASP A 63 20.81 -25.89 -33.18
C ASP A 63 22.28 -25.95 -33.62
N ILE A 64 22.59 -25.55 -34.86
CA ILE A 64 23.96 -25.41 -35.37
C ILE A 64 24.75 -24.35 -34.58
N LEU A 65 24.18 -23.17 -34.33
CA LEU A 65 24.84 -22.11 -33.53
C LEU A 65 25.15 -22.56 -32.10
N VAL A 66 24.19 -23.23 -31.45
CA VAL A 66 24.35 -23.75 -30.09
C VAL A 66 25.36 -24.90 -30.05
N TYR A 67 25.39 -25.74 -31.09
CA TYR A 67 26.39 -26.79 -31.22
C TYR A 67 27.79 -26.22 -31.44
N GLU A 68 27.94 -25.24 -32.33
CA GLU A 68 29.19 -24.53 -32.61
C GLU A 68 29.77 -23.90 -31.34
N GLU A 69 28.95 -23.18 -30.56
CA GLU A 69 29.38 -22.55 -29.30
C GLU A 69 29.86 -23.58 -28.28
N LYS A 70 29.28 -24.80 -28.26
CA LYS A 70 29.72 -25.87 -27.34
C LYS A 70 31.03 -26.52 -27.76
N GLN A 71 31.33 -26.54 -29.06
CA GLN A 71 32.56 -27.13 -29.59
C GLN A 71 33.76 -26.18 -29.49
N GLN A 72 33.51 -24.87 -29.48
CA GLN A 72 34.55 -23.84 -29.42
C GLN A 72 34.86 -23.41 -27.98
N GLY A 73 36.12 -23.04 -27.73
CA GLY A 73 36.53 -22.43 -26.46
C GLY A 73 35.84 -21.08 -26.22
N VAL A 74 35.83 -20.62 -24.97
CA VAL A 74 35.06 -19.46 -24.48
C VAL A 74 35.33 -18.15 -25.25
N GLU A 75 36.49 -18.00 -25.91
CA GLU A 75 36.97 -16.71 -26.43
C GLU A 75 36.79 -16.48 -27.94
N GLU A 76 36.60 -17.52 -28.77
CA GLU A 76 36.52 -17.35 -30.23
C GLU A 76 35.07 -17.31 -30.73
N THR A 77 34.73 -16.34 -31.59
CA THR A 77 33.40 -16.28 -32.24
C THR A 77 33.34 -17.33 -33.34
N GLY A 78 32.30 -18.15 -33.35
CA GLY A 78 32.18 -19.22 -34.33
C GLY A 78 31.82 -18.71 -35.72
N VAL A 79 32.26 -19.43 -36.75
CA VAL A 79 32.10 -19.03 -38.16
C VAL A 79 30.63 -18.89 -38.56
N CYS A 80 29.73 -19.72 -38.01
CA CYS A 80 28.29 -19.62 -38.25
C CYS A 80 27.71 -18.37 -37.58
N LEU A 81 28.11 -18.11 -36.32
CA LEU A 81 27.70 -16.89 -35.62
C LEU A 81 28.25 -15.63 -36.31
N GLU A 82 29.51 -15.63 -36.75
CA GLU A 82 30.10 -14.53 -37.53
C GLU A 82 29.33 -14.28 -38.82
N TYR A 83 28.98 -15.33 -39.56
CA TYR A 83 28.17 -15.23 -40.77
C TYR A 83 26.80 -14.59 -40.47
N LEU A 84 26.12 -15.04 -39.41
CA LEU A 84 24.83 -14.47 -38.97
C LEU A 84 24.93 -12.97 -38.68
N LEU A 85 26.01 -12.54 -38.02
CA LEU A 85 26.23 -11.14 -37.63
C LEU A 85 26.65 -10.27 -38.82
N GLN A 86 27.60 -10.73 -39.64
CA GLN A 86 28.14 -9.99 -40.79
C GLN A 86 27.07 -9.78 -41.87
N HIS A 87 26.27 -10.81 -42.17
CA HIS A 87 25.21 -10.74 -43.16
C HIS A 87 23.89 -10.15 -42.62
N LYS A 88 23.87 -9.70 -41.36
CA LYS A 88 22.72 -9.05 -40.70
C LYS A 88 21.43 -9.88 -40.78
N LEU A 89 21.54 -11.20 -40.64
CA LEU A 89 20.39 -12.10 -40.82
C LEU A 89 19.27 -11.80 -39.82
N LEU A 90 19.63 -11.38 -38.60
CA LEU A 90 18.68 -10.96 -37.56
C LEU A 90 17.86 -9.72 -37.98
N GLU A 91 18.46 -8.78 -38.71
CA GLU A 91 17.75 -7.63 -39.23
C GLU A 91 16.75 -8.06 -40.31
N THR A 92 17.17 -8.94 -41.22
CA THR A 92 16.29 -9.51 -42.23
C THR A 92 15.12 -10.24 -41.57
N LEU A 93 15.37 -11.06 -40.54
CA LEU A 93 14.30 -11.73 -39.79
C LEU A 93 13.31 -10.74 -39.15
N CYS A 94 13.78 -9.61 -38.62
CA CYS A 94 12.88 -8.56 -38.11
C CYS A 94 11.99 -7.99 -39.21
N THR A 95 12.53 -7.77 -40.41
CA THR A 95 11.74 -7.28 -41.56
C THR A 95 10.68 -8.28 -42.01
N LEU A 96 11.02 -9.58 -42.06
CA LEU A 96 10.07 -10.65 -42.37
C LEU A 96 8.99 -10.77 -41.29
N GLY A 97 9.38 -10.69 -40.01
CA GLY A 97 8.43 -10.69 -38.88
C GLY A 97 7.46 -9.52 -38.94
N LYS A 98 7.95 -8.31 -39.26
CA LYS A 98 7.12 -7.11 -39.43
C LYS A 98 6.15 -7.22 -40.60
N ALA A 99 6.58 -7.84 -41.70
CA ALA A 99 5.73 -8.07 -42.87
C ALA A 99 4.58 -9.04 -42.59
N GLN A 100 4.69 -9.89 -41.55
CA GLN A 100 3.73 -10.95 -41.22
C GLN A 100 3.40 -11.88 -42.40
N TYR A 101 4.33 -11.98 -43.34
CA TYR A 101 4.22 -12.84 -44.52
C TYR A 101 5.31 -13.92 -44.43
N PRO A 102 4.99 -15.21 -44.61
CA PRO A 102 3.63 -15.77 -44.60
C PRO A 102 2.92 -15.55 -43.24
N PRO A 103 1.57 -15.66 -43.17
CA PRO A 103 0.83 -15.44 -41.93
C PRO A 103 1.41 -16.23 -40.75
N GLY A 104 1.65 -15.53 -39.63
CA GLY A 104 2.28 -16.09 -38.44
C GLY A 104 3.82 -15.99 -38.40
N MET A 105 4.48 -15.39 -39.39
CA MET A 105 5.94 -15.24 -39.42
C MET A 105 6.49 -14.49 -38.20
N SER A 106 5.78 -13.45 -37.71
CA SER A 106 6.13 -12.74 -36.47
C SER A 106 6.29 -13.68 -35.27
N GLN A 107 5.40 -14.68 -35.15
CA GLN A 107 5.47 -15.72 -34.12
C GLN A 107 6.79 -16.49 -34.21
N GLN A 108 7.19 -16.92 -35.42
CA GLN A 108 8.42 -17.70 -35.60
C GLN A 108 9.67 -16.87 -35.33
N VAL A 109 9.67 -15.59 -35.71
CA VAL A 109 10.77 -14.67 -35.43
C VAL A 109 10.91 -14.46 -33.91
N LEU A 110 9.82 -14.20 -33.19
CA LEU A 110 9.86 -14.06 -31.72
C LEU A 110 10.34 -15.35 -31.03
N VAL A 111 9.92 -16.52 -31.51
CA VAL A 111 10.40 -17.81 -31.00
C VAL A 111 11.88 -18.01 -31.26
N PHE A 112 12.37 -17.69 -32.47
CA PHE A 112 13.78 -17.79 -32.82
C PHE A 112 14.63 -16.88 -31.93
N PHE A 113 14.27 -15.59 -31.80
CA PHE A 113 14.97 -14.65 -30.94
C PHE A 113 14.93 -15.04 -29.47
N SER A 114 13.77 -15.47 -28.97
CA SER A 114 13.64 -15.99 -27.60
C SER A 114 14.61 -17.14 -27.35
N LYS A 115 14.66 -18.12 -28.25
CA LYS A 115 15.54 -19.27 -28.10
C LYS A 115 17.01 -18.90 -28.24
N LEU A 116 17.37 -18.10 -29.24
CA LEU A 116 18.72 -17.57 -29.44
C LEU A 116 19.23 -16.85 -28.17
N LEU A 117 18.45 -15.90 -27.67
CA LEU A 117 18.78 -15.16 -26.45
C LEU A 117 18.71 -16.01 -25.19
N SER A 118 18.12 -17.20 -25.18
CA SER A 118 18.03 -18.04 -23.98
C SER A 118 19.04 -19.19 -23.94
N GLN A 119 19.46 -19.67 -25.12
CA GLN A 119 20.32 -20.86 -25.26
C GLN A 119 21.80 -20.50 -25.48
N MET A 120 22.10 -19.36 -26.07
CA MET A 120 23.47 -18.91 -26.27
C MET A 120 24.06 -18.42 -24.95
N GLN A 121 25.29 -18.86 -24.65
CA GLN A 121 26.03 -18.51 -23.44
C GLN A 121 26.80 -17.20 -23.61
N LYS A 122 27.30 -16.92 -24.81
CA LYS A 122 27.95 -15.65 -25.14
C LYS A 122 27.01 -14.47 -24.90
N PRO A 123 27.52 -13.32 -24.43
CA PRO A 123 26.69 -12.19 -24.04
C PRO A 123 26.26 -11.37 -25.28
N LEU A 124 25.42 -11.98 -26.12
CA LEU A 124 25.05 -11.50 -27.46
C LEU A 124 24.50 -10.06 -27.48
N LEU A 125 23.87 -9.60 -26.40
CA LEU A 125 23.29 -8.26 -26.32
C LEU A 125 24.34 -7.14 -26.40
N HIS A 126 25.62 -7.40 -26.14
CA HIS A 126 26.70 -6.42 -26.36
C HIS A 126 26.90 -6.08 -27.85
N LEU A 127 26.47 -6.97 -28.75
CA LEU A 127 26.68 -6.81 -30.18
C LEU A 127 25.60 -5.93 -30.79
N VAL A 128 26.01 -4.87 -31.49
CA VAL A 128 25.11 -3.93 -32.17
C VAL A 128 24.19 -4.64 -33.16
N SER A 129 24.71 -5.64 -33.87
CA SER A 129 23.96 -6.49 -34.80
C SER A 129 22.91 -7.38 -34.14
N VAL A 130 22.86 -7.44 -32.80
CA VAL A 130 21.85 -8.19 -32.03
C VAL A 130 20.91 -7.24 -31.31
N TYR A 131 21.41 -6.28 -30.51
CA TYR A 131 20.51 -5.43 -29.72
C TYR A 131 19.64 -4.50 -30.58
N ARG A 132 20.11 -4.06 -31.77
CA ARG A 132 19.32 -3.25 -32.71
C ARG A 132 18.10 -4.02 -33.27
N PRO A 133 18.26 -5.26 -33.78
CA PRO A 133 17.12 -6.14 -34.07
C PRO A 133 16.19 -6.37 -32.87
N VAL A 134 16.74 -6.60 -31.68
CA VAL A 134 15.95 -6.77 -30.46
C VAL A 134 15.10 -5.54 -30.17
N GLN A 135 15.65 -4.32 -30.25
CA GLN A 135 14.89 -3.07 -30.13
C GLN A 135 13.75 -3.01 -31.15
N LYS A 136 13.99 -3.37 -32.42
CA LYS A 136 12.96 -3.40 -33.46
C LYS A 136 11.82 -4.36 -33.11
N LEU A 137 12.13 -5.54 -32.57
CA LEU A 137 11.11 -6.51 -32.15
C LEU A 137 10.31 -6.03 -30.94
N ILE A 138 10.94 -5.36 -29.97
CA ILE A 138 10.22 -4.76 -28.83
C ILE A 138 9.13 -3.82 -29.32
N ARG A 139 9.42 -2.99 -30.33
CA ARG A 139 8.43 -2.04 -30.92
C ARG A 139 7.27 -2.73 -31.66
N LEU A 140 7.38 -4.03 -31.94
CA LEU A 140 6.31 -4.82 -32.55
C LEU A 140 5.47 -5.58 -31.51
N CYS A 141 5.84 -5.55 -30.23
CA CYS A 141 5.11 -6.22 -29.15
C CYS A 141 3.93 -5.36 -28.66
N ALA A 142 2.92 -6.02 -28.11
CA ALA A 142 1.73 -5.46 -27.47
C ALA A 142 0.93 -4.48 -28.34
N LEU A 143 0.96 -4.67 -29.65
CA LEU A 143 0.14 -3.91 -30.58
C LEU A 143 -1.34 -4.33 -30.45
N PRO A 144 -2.29 -3.40 -30.59
CA PRO A 144 -3.72 -3.72 -30.52
C PRO A 144 -4.12 -4.83 -31.49
N GLY A 145 -4.80 -5.87 -31.00
CA GLY A 145 -5.26 -7.00 -31.80
C GLY A 145 -4.19 -8.05 -32.13
N SER A 146 -3.01 -7.99 -31.49
CA SER A 146 -1.96 -8.99 -31.67
C SER A 146 -2.44 -10.41 -31.32
N GLN A 147 -2.11 -11.37 -32.18
CA GLN A 147 -2.34 -12.81 -31.95
C GLN A 147 -1.10 -13.50 -31.36
N THR A 148 0.00 -12.76 -31.14
CA THR A 148 1.30 -13.28 -30.69
C THR A 148 1.66 -12.92 -29.25
N GLU A 149 0.70 -12.45 -28.44
CA GLU A 149 0.93 -12.04 -27.05
C GLU A 149 1.69 -13.08 -26.20
N LYS A 150 1.46 -14.38 -26.46
CA LYS A 150 2.17 -15.48 -25.77
C LYS A 150 3.67 -15.46 -26.07
N GLU A 151 4.03 -15.33 -27.34
CA GLU A 151 5.42 -15.30 -27.78
C GLU A 151 6.08 -13.97 -27.43
N GLU A 152 5.34 -12.86 -27.50
CA GLU A 152 5.81 -11.54 -27.08
C GLU A 152 6.16 -11.53 -25.58
N ALA A 153 5.24 -11.98 -24.72
CA ALA A 153 5.49 -12.03 -23.28
C ALA A 153 6.65 -12.98 -22.92
N GLN A 154 6.81 -14.09 -23.65
CA GLN A 154 7.96 -14.98 -23.49
C GLN A 154 9.27 -14.32 -23.90
N PHE A 155 9.27 -13.63 -25.04
CA PHE A 155 10.43 -12.90 -25.56
C PHE A 155 10.88 -11.80 -24.60
N LEU A 156 9.95 -10.96 -24.15
CA LEU A 156 10.24 -9.86 -23.23
C LEU A 156 10.71 -10.38 -21.87
N LEU A 157 10.17 -11.49 -21.37
CA LEU A 157 10.65 -12.12 -20.13
C LEU A 157 12.11 -12.60 -20.25
N ILE A 158 12.46 -13.26 -21.36
CA ILE A 158 13.84 -13.69 -21.61
C ILE A 158 14.76 -12.48 -21.71
N LEU A 159 14.33 -11.43 -22.41
CA LEU A 159 15.09 -10.20 -22.52
C LEU A 159 15.35 -9.56 -21.15
N CYS A 160 14.31 -9.41 -20.31
CA CYS A 160 14.45 -8.87 -18.96
C CYS A 160 15.35 -9.75 -18.08
N SER A 161 15.30 -11.08 -18.24
CA SER A 161 16.22 -12.00 -17.56
C SER A 161 17.67 -11.78 -17.99
N ARG A 162 17.94 -11.52 -19.27
CA ARG A 162 19.30 -11.25 -19.78
C ARG A 162 19.79 -9.87 -19.33
N VAL A 163 18.93 -8.86 -19.31
CA VAL A 163 19.25 -7.55 -18.72
C VAL A 163 19.50 -7.65 -17.21
N LYS A 164 18.83 -8.56 -16.50
CA LYS A 164 19.14 -8.81 -15.08
C LYS A 164 20.50 -9.44 -14.85
N GLN A 165 20.93 -10.33 -15.75
CA GLN A 165 22.27 -10.93 -15.71
C GLN A 165 23.36 -9.89 -16.06
N ASP A 166 23.02 -8.92 -16.92
CA ASP A 166 23.92 -7.86 -17.34
C ASP A 166 23.20 -6.48 -17.39
N PRO A 167 23.16 -5.76 -16.25
CA PRO A 167 22.40 -4.53 -16.11
C PRO A 167 22.87 -3.36 -16.98
N HIS A 168 24.12 -3.39 -17.48
CA HIS A 168 24.65 -2.35 -18.37
C HIS A 168 23.89 -2.31 -19.71
N MET A 169 23.32 -3.46 -20.12
CA MET A 169 22.57 -3.53 -21.36
C MET A 169 21.23 -2.81 -21.32
N LEU A 170 20.71 -2.53 -20.12
CA LEU A 170 19.42 -1.85 -19.92
C LEU A 170 19.34 -0.55 -20.72
N ARG A 171 20.39 0.27 -20.68
CA ARG A 171 20.44 1.57 -21.34
C ARG A 171 20.23 1.46 -22.85
N TYR A 172 20.91 0.48 -23.47
CA TYR A 172 20.80 0.24 -24.89
C TYR A 172 19.42 -0.30 -25.23
N ILE A 173 18.90 -1.27 -24.47
CA ILE A 173 17.57 -1.85 -24.71
C ILE A 173 16.46 -0.79 -24.58
N LEU A 174 16.57 0.14 -23.64
CA LEU A 174 15.62 1.24 -23.45
C LEU A 174 15.81 2.42 -24.42
N GLU A 175 16.82 2.36 -25.28
CA GLU A 175 17.13 3.40 -26.29
C GLU A 175 17.41 4.79 -25.68
N ILE A 176 17.99 4.84 -24.49
CA ILE A 176 18.22 6.11 -23.79
C ILE A 176 19.39 6.85 -24.44
N THR A 177 19.09 7.98 -25.08
CA THR A 177 20.08 8.85 -25.70
C THR A 177 20.83 9.66 -24.64
N ASP A 178 22.16 9.71 -24.72
CA ASP A 178 22.97 10.62 -23.90
C ASP A 178 22.70 12.08 -24.31
N GLN A 179 21.80 12.78 -23.63
CA GLN A 179 21.80 14.24 -23.61
C GLN A 179 22.75 14.76 -22.52
N SER A 180 24.04 14.50 -22.68
CA SER A 180 25.09 15.19 -21.92
C SER A 180 26.29 15.42 -22.85
N GLY A 181 26.24 16.51 -23.61
CA GLY A 181 27.31 16.84 -24.55
C GLY A 181 26.99 17.88 -25.62
N ALA A 182 26.13 18.87 -25.38
CA ALA A 182 26.01 20.06 -26.25
C ALA A 182 25.29 21.22 -25.52
N ARG A 183 25.83 21.64 -24.37
CA ARG A 183 25.60 23.01 -23.87
C ARG A 183 26.95 23.68 -23.70
N THR A 184 27.60 23.94 -24.81
CA THR A 184 28.69 24.90 -24.89
C THR A 184 28.23 26.05 -25.77
N LEU A 185 28.03 27.19 -25.11
CA LEU A 185 28.25 28.54 -25.62
C LEU A 185 27.67 28.84 -27.01
N ASP A 186 26.51 29.50 -27.03
CA ASP A 186 26.53 30.80 -27.70
C ASP A 186 25.67 31.82 -26.95
N SER A 187 26.33 32.93 -26.68
CA SER A 187 25.81 34.09 -25.97
C SER A 187 25.51 35.15 -27.01
N GLY A 188 24.25 35.56 -27.09
CA GLY A 188 23.85 36.88 -27.53
C GLY A 188 23.81 37.10 -29.04
N GLN A 189 22.60 37.26 -29.56
CA GLN A 189 22.17 38.56 -30.06
C GLN A 189 20.65 38.63 -30.25
N SER A 190 20.09 39.66 -29.63
CA SER A 190 18.75 40.20 -29.77
C SER A 190 18.42 40.54 -31.23
N GLN A 191 17.19 40.26 -31.67
CA GLN A 191 16.46 41.18 -32.56
C GLN A 191 14.95 40.91 -32.59
N LEU A 192 14.19 41.98 -32.34
CA LEU A 192 12.74 42.13 -32.42
C LEU A 192 12.19 41.98 -33.86
N CYS A 193 10.95 41.49 -33.99
CA CYS A 193 9.85 42.19 -34.70
C CYS A 193 8.54 41.39 -34.55
N THR A 194 7.55 41.86 -33.79
CA THR A 194 6.42 42.74 -34.16
C THR A 194 5.37 42.11 -35.08
N GLN A 195 4.17 41.98 -34.52
CA GLN A 195 2.90 41.53 -35.11
C GLN A 195 2.46 42.37 -36.31
N VAL A 196 1.81 41.77 -37.33
CA VAL A 196 0.71 42.38 -38.09
C VAL A 196 -0.25 41.28 -38.57
N SER A 197 -1.53 41.47 -38.24
CA SER A 197 -2.72 40.73 -38.66
C SER A 197 -3.35 41.33 -39.93
N SER A 198 -4.08 40.53 -40.72
CA SER A 198 -5.17 41.03 -41.57
C SER A 198 -6.10 39.92 -42.07
N ASP A 199 -7.41 40.16 -41.87
CA ASP A 199 -8.61 39.37 -42.17
C ASP A 199 -8.82 38.93 -43.63
N LYS A 200 -9.62 37.86 -43.81
CA LYS A 200 -10.86 37.89 -44.63
C LYS A 200 -11.78 36.67 -44.41
N THR A 201 -13.05 36.99 -44.24
CA THR A 201 -14.25 36.19 -43.93
C THR A 201 -14.88 35.55 -45.17
N GLU A 202 -15.47 34.34 -45.07
CA GLU A 202 -16.90 34.05 -45.35
C GLU A 202 -17.29 32.54 -45.36
N ASN A 203 -18.34 32.25 -44.57
CA ASN A 203 -19.45 31.28 -44.72
C ASN A 203 -19.40 29.77 -44.31
N CYS A 204 -20.14 29.52 -43.21
CA CYS A 204 -21.25 28.56 -42.99
C CYS A 204 -21.02 27.09 -42.53
N HIS A 205 -21.39 26.90 -41.24
CA HIS A 205 -21.71 25.74 -40.36
C HIS A 205 -22.39 24.46 -40.95
N PRO A 206 -22.72 23.41 -40.12
CA PRO A 206 -21.97 22.73 -39.04
C PRO A 206 -22.12 21.17 -39.11
N SER A 207 -21.12 20.34 -38.76
CA SER A 207 -21.38 18.99 -38.19
C SER A 207 -20.14 18.27 -37.66
N SER A 208 -20.33 17.62 -36.50
CA SER A 208 -19.70 16.37 -36.02
C SER A 208 -18.18 16.30 -35.73
N GLN A 209 -17.92 16.01 -34.45
CA GLN A 209 -16.78 15.24 -33.90
C GLN A 209 -15.42 15.93 -33.88
N CYS A 210 -15.14 16.64 -32.77
CA CYS A 210 -13.78 16.98 -32.35
C CYS A 210 -13.19 15.83 -31.54
N GLU A 211 -12.22 15.14 -32.14
CA GLU A 211 -11.16 14.43 -31.44
C GLU A 211 -10.35 15.43 -30.59
N PRO A 212 -9.94 15.11 -29.35
CA PRO A 212 -9.06 15.99 -28.61
C PRO A 212 -7.64 15.85 -29.17
N THR A 213 -7.20 16.88 -29.88
CA THR A 213 -5.83 17.03 -30.35
C THR A 213 -4.90 17.16 -29.14
N SER A 214 -3.86 16.33 -29.16
CA SER A 214 -2.68 16.36 -28.31
C SER A 214 -1.97 17.70 -28.33
N LEU A 215 -1.26 18.03 -27.23
CA LEU A 215 0.12 18.55 -27.24
C LEU A 215 0.66 18.69 -25.80
N GLY A 216 1.50 17.72 -25.42
CA GLY A 216 2.57 17.84 -24.43
C GLY A 216 3.89 17.39 -25.08
N PRO A 217 5.07 17.78 -24.55
CA PRO A 217 6.35 17.74 -25.27
C PRO A 217 6.72 16.30 -25.66
N VAL A 218 7.45 16.16 -26.77
CA VAL A 218 7.86 14.87 -27.39
C VAL A 218 8.53 13.95 -26.36
N LEU A 219 7.76 13.01 -25.83
CA LEU A 219 8.19 12.01 -24.84
C LEU A 219 8.93 10.88 -25.56
N SER A 220 10.11 10.51 -25.05
CA SER A 220 10.79 9.31 -25.52
C SER A 220 10.08 8.09 -24.95
N ASP A 221 9.12 7.54 -25.70
CA ASP A 221 8.34 6.37 -25.26
C ASP A 221 9.27 5.14 -25.13
N CYS A 222 9.52 4.70 -23.90
CA CYS A 222 10.19 3.42 -23.64
C CYS A 222 9.25 2.27 -24.04
N HIS A 223 9.35 1.83 -25.29
CA HIS A 223 8.50 0.79 -25.88
C HIS A 223 8.49 -0.51 -25.08
N LEU A 224 9.60 -0.91 -24.46
CA LEU A 224 9.67 -2.08 -23.60
C LEU A 224 8.69 -1.97 -22.43
N LEU A 225 8.73 -0.85 -21.70
CA LEU A 225 7.91 -0.64 -20.52
C LEU A 225 6.42 -0.51 -20.88
N SER A 226 6.13 0.20 -21.97
CA SER A 226 4.77 0.31 -22.51
C SER A 226 4.21 -1.06 -22.93
N ALA A 227 4.99 -1.85 -23.68
CA ALA A 227 4.58 -3.19 -24.10
C ALA A 227 4.34 -4.13 -22.92
N LEU A 228 5.24 -4.13 -21.92
CA LEU A 228 5.05 -4.89 -20.69
C LEU A 228 3.77 -4.48 -19.96
N LEU A 229 3.52 -3.17 -19.79
CA LEU A 229 2.31 -2.70 -19.13
C LEU A 229 1.04 -3.13 -19.88
N GLN A 230 1.03 -3.07 -21.22
CA GLN A 230 -0.12 -3.53 -22.01
C GLN A 230 -0.36 -5.04 -21.87
N LEU A 231 0.71 -5.84 -21.86
CA LEU A 231 0.60 -7.30 -21.67
C LEU A 231 0.09 -7.68 -20.27
N THR A 232 0.23 -6.82 -19.25
CA THR A 232 -0.43 -7.05 -17.94
C THR A 232 -1.96 -7.02 -18.02
N LYS A 233 -2.53 -6.42 -19.07
CA LYS A 233 -3.98 -6.33 -19.30
C LYS A 233 -4.56 -7.51 -20.09
N SER A 234 -3.72 -8.44 -20.53
CA SER A 234 -4.13 -9.61 -21.30
C SER A 234 -5.12 -10.49 -20.52
N GLN A 235 -6.13 -11.00 -21.21
CA GLN A 235 -7.10 -11.97 -20.67
C GLN A 235 -6.50 -13.37 -20.46
N ARG A 236 -5.28 -13.61 -20.95
CA ARG A 236 -4.57 -14.88 -20.81
C ARG A 236 -3.64 -14.81 -19.61
N ASP A 237 -3.93 -15.57 -18.56
CA ASP A 237 -3.19 -15.53 -17.29
C ASP A 237 -1.68 -15.78 -17.44
N LEU A 238 -1.28 -16.70 -18.33
CA LEU A 238 0.14 -16.99 -18.58
C LEU A 238 0.88 -15.82 -19.25
N VAL A 239 0.18 -14.99 -20.02
CA VAL A 239 0.75 -13.81 -20.69
C VAL A 239 0.93 -12.70 -19.65
N SER A 240 -0.13 -12.38 -18.91
CA SER A 240 -0.08 -11.35 -17.89
C SER A 240 0.93 -11.72 -16.80
N ALA A 241 0.98 -12.98 -16.34
CA ALA A 241 1.97 -13.46 -15.37
C ALA A 241 3.42 -13.19 -15.82
N LYS A 242 3.76 -13.48 -17.08
CA LYS A 242 5.09 -13.20 -17.64
C LYS A 242 5.38 -11.72 -17.70
N ALA A 243 4.39 -10.88 -17.99
CA ALA A 243 4.54 -9.43 -18.00
C ALA A 243 4.84 -8.89 -16.59
N TYR A 244 4.08 -9.33 -15.58
CA TYR A 244 4.36 -9.01 -14.17
C TYR A 244 5.77 -9.45 -13.75
N ASP A 245 6.17 -10.68 -14.09
CA ASP A 245 7.51 -11.19 -13.79
C ASP A 245 8.60 -10.36 -14.47
N SER A 246 8.38 -9.95 -15.72
CA SER A 246 9.32 -9.10 -16.46
C SER A 246 9.51 -7.74 -15.81
N LEU A 247 8.41 -7.09 -15.37
CA LEU A 247 8.46 -5.82 -14.65
C LEU A 247 9.22 -5.96 -13.32
N LEU A 248 9.02 -7.05 -12.58
CA LEU A 248 9.78 -7.32 -11.35
C LEU A 248 11.26 -7.55 -11.61
N LEU A 249 11.62 -8.26 -12.69
CA LEU A 249 13.02 -8.47 -13.06
C LEU A 249 13.73 -7.14 -13.36
N LEU A 250 13.06 -6.20 -14.03
CA LEU A 250 13.59 -4.87 -14.31
C LEU A 250 13.63 -3.99 -13.05
N ALA A 251 12.59 -4.01 -12.23
CA ALA A 251 12.54 -3.21 -11.01
C ALA A 251 13.56 -3.68 -9.95
N ALA A 252 13.88 -4.99 -9.91
CA ALA A 252 14.81 -5.57 -8.95
C ALA A 252 16.30 -5.56 -9.41
N LEU A 253 16.65 -4.74 -10.41
CA LEU A 253 18.04 -4.58 -10.85
C LEU A 253 18.86 -3.89 -9.74
N ARG A 254 19.86 -4.59 -9.20
CA ARG A 254 20.66 -4.10 -8.05
C ARG A 254 21.78 -3.11 -8.39
N SER A 255 22.00 -2.84 -9.67
CA SER A 255 22.98 -1.82 -10.07
C SER A 255 22.44 -0.42 -9.78
N ALA A 256 23.21 0.40 -9.07
CA ALA A 256 22.83 1.78 -8.73
C ALA A 256 22.43 2.59 -9.99
N SER A 257 23.20 2.45 -11.07
CA SER A 257 22.94 3.10 -12.35
C SER A 257 21.62 2.66 -13.00
N SER A 258 21.22 1.40 -12.85
CA SER A 258 19.97 0.89 -13.42
C SER A 258 18.75 1.43 -12.67
N GLY A 259 18.85 1.59 -11.35
CA GLY A 259 17.79 2.22 -10.53
C GLY A 259 17.58 3.68 -10.90
N GLU A 260 18.66 4.46 -11.07
CA GLU A 260 18.62 5.86 -11.52
C GLU A 260 18.07 5.97 -12.95
N ILE A 261 18.50 5.10 -13.86
CA ILE A 261 17.96 5.04 -15.22
C ILE A 261 16.43 4.84 -15.20
N LEU A 262 15.94 3.83 -14.48
CA LEU A 262 14.51 3.54 -14.43
C LEU A 262 13.68 4.60 -13.71
N SER A 263 14.27 5.33 -12.76
CA SER A 263 13.57 6.37 -11.99
C SER A 263 13.55 7.73 -12.70
N ASP A 264 14.70 8.17 -13.21
CA ASP A 264 14.87 9.55 -13.71
C ASP A 264 14.83 9.63 -15.24
N GLN A 265 15.24 8.57 -15.94
CA GLN A 265 15.36 8.57 -17.41
C GLN A 265 14.23 7.79 -18.09
N THR A 266 13.29 7.23 -17.32
CA THR A 266 12.07 6.59 -17.84
C THR A 266 10.82 7.06 -17.10
N HIS A 267 9.66 6.80 -17.68
CA HIS A 267 8.35 7.08 -17.06
C HIS A 267 7.75 5.86 -16.33
N LEU A 268 8.60 4.96 -15.79
CA LEU A 268 8.11 3.73 -15.16
C LEU A 268 7.16 4.03 -13.98
N GLY A 269 7.51 5.00 -13.12
CA GLY A 269 6.69 5.38 -11.98
C GLY A 269 5.31 5.90 -12.39
N GLU A 270 5.27 6.77 -13.40
CA GLU A 270 4.05 7.35 -13.95
C GLU A 270 3.18 6.30 -14.66
N LEU A 271 3.79 5.37 -15.40
CA LEU A 271 3.09 4.26 -16.07
C LEU A 271 2.45 3.30 -15.06
N LEU A 272 3.19 2.91 -14.02
CA LEU A 272 2.70 2.02 -12.97
C LEU A 272 1.58 2.67 -12.13
N SER A 273 1.75 3.94 -11.79
CA SER A 273 0.77 4.72 -11.03
C SER A 273 -0.47 5.04 -11.86
N GLY A 274 -0.30 5.35 -13.16
CA GLY A 274 -1.40 5.54 -14.10
C GLY A 274 -2.28 4.30 -14.21
N ARG A 275 -1.69 3.09 -14.20
CA ARG A 275 -2.46 1.84 -14.16
C ARG A 275 -3.25 1.67 -12.86
N LEU A 276 -2.70 2.08 -11.72
CA LEU A 276 -3.42 2.08 -10.44
C LEU A 276 -4.64 3.00 -10.51
N VAL A 277 -4.47 4.21 -11.05
CA VAL A 277 -5.55 5.18 -11.26
C VAL A 277 -6.62 4.65 -12.21
N GLU A 278 -6.23 4.02 -13.32
CA GLU A 278 -7.15 3.37 -14.26
C GLU A 278 -8.01 2.32 -13.54
N LEU A 279 -7.39 1.42 -12.77
CA LEU A 279 -8.12 0.39 -12.03
C LEU A 279 -9.02 0.97 -10.94
N TYR A 280 -8.57 2.01 -10.25
CA TYR A 280 -9.37 2.71 -9.24
C TYR A 280 -10.59 3.42 -9.85
N SER A 281 -10.45 4.00 -11.04
CA SER A 281 -11.54 4.69 -11.74
C SER A 281 -12.69 3.77 -12.16
N LEU A 282 -12.44 2.45 -12.23
CA LEU A 282 -13.44 1.43 -12.53
C LEU A 282 -14.23 0.99 -11.30
N LEU A 283 -13.84 1.42 -10.08
CA LEU A 283 -14.54 1.03 -8.87
C LEU A 283 -15.91 1.71 -8.78
N PRO A 284 -17.00 0.96 -8.51
CA PRO A 284 -18.34 1.53 -8.42
C PRO A 284 -18.57 2.20 -7.05
N LEU A 285 -17.94 3.37 -6.85
CA LEU A 285 -17.92 4.08 -5.56
C LEU A 285 -19.32 4.38 -4.97
N GLN A 286 -20.36 4.45 -5.80
CA GLN A 286 -21.73 4.76 -5.37
C GLN A 286 -22.56 3.54 -4.93
N SER A 287 -22.21 2.33 -5.36
CA SER A 287 -23.00 1.12 -5.07
C SER A 287 -22.28 0.08 -4.23
N GLN A 288 -21.01 0.32 -3.90
CA GLN A 288 -20.18 -0.63 -3.17
C GLN A 288 -20.52 -0.66 -1.67
N ASN A 289 -20.47 -1.85 -1.06
CA ASN A 289 -20.59 -2.00 0.39
C ASN A 289 -19.27 -1.59 1.09
N PRO A 290 -19.26 -0.54 1.93
CA PRO A 290 -18.03 -0.04 2.56
C PRO A 290 -17.35 -1.05 3.51
N GLY A 291 -18.13 -1.84 4.24
CA GLY A 291 -17.61 -2.82 5.19
C GLY A 291 -16.84 -3.96 4.51
N GLN A 292 -17.31 -4.41 3.34
CA GLN A 292 -16.60 -5.41 2.52
C GLN A 292 -15.28 -4.87 1.97
N VAL A 293 -15.25 -3.59 1.58
CA VAL A 293 -14.03 -2.94 1.08
C VAL A 293 -13.01 -2.79 2.20
N GLN A 294 -13.45 -2.32 3.36
CA GLN A 294 -12.58 -2.13 4.52
C GLN A 294 -11.93 -3.45 4.97
N GLY A 295 -12.72 -4.51 5.03
CA GLY A 295 -12.30 -5.86 5.40
C GLY A 295 -11.60 -6.66 4.29
N TRP A 296 -11.18 -6.03 3.19
CA TRP A 296 -10.65 -6.75 2.02
C TRP A 296 -9.47 -7.68 2.36
N PRO A 297 -9.50 -8.97 2.01
CA PRO A 297 -8.47 -9.91 2.41
C PRO A 297 -7.13 -9.60 1.75
N HIS A 298 -6.02 -9.85 2.48
CA HIS A 298 -4.68 -9.80 1.89
C HIS A 298 -4.50 -11.01 0.95
N THR A 299 -4.75 -10.78 -0.32
CA THR A 299 -4.57 -11.79 -1.38
C THR A 299 -3.26 -11.50 -2.12
N PRO A 300 -2.35 -12.49 -2.25
CA PRO A 300 -1.13 -12.29 -3.02
C PRO A 300 -1.48 -11.92 -4.46
N TRP A 301 -0.82 -10.93 -5.05
CA TRP A 301 -1.09 -10.48 -6.43
C TRP A 301 -1.00 -11.59 -7.50
N ARG A 302 -0.36 -12.74 -7.20
CA ARG A 302 -0.32 -13.91 -8.10
C ARG A 302 -1.54 -14.82 -8.01
N SER A 303 -2.40 -14.64 -7.02
CA SER A 303 -3.54 -15.54 -6.75
C SER A 303 -4.64 -15.41 -7.81
N HIS A 304 -4.89 -14.19 -8.28
CA HIS A 304 -5.88 -13.86 -9.31
C HIS A 304 -5.51 -14.44 -10.69
N LEU A 305 -4.22 -14.75 -10.91
CA LEU A 305 -3.72 -15.39 -12.13
C LEU A 305 -3.95 -16.91 -12.16
N LYS A 306 -4.58 -17.48 -11.12
CA LYS A 306 -4.84 -18.92 -10.98
C LYS A 306 -6.32 -19.26 -10.85
N SER A 307 -7.19 -18.27 -10.64
CA SER A 307 -8.63 -18.48 -10.49
C SER A 307 -9.31 -18.68 -11.85
N GLU A 308 -10.28 -19.61 -11.91
CA GLU A 308 -11.16 -19.75 -13.08
C GLU A 308 -11.82 -18.40 -13.44
N PRO A 309 -12.19 -18.18 -14.71
CA PRO A 309 -12.78 -16.91 -15.18
C PRO A 309 -14.21 -16.73 -14.64
N GLN A 310 -14.33 -16.51 -13.34
CA GLN A 310 -15.46 -15.78 -12.78
C GLN A 310 -15.28 -14.31 -13.14
N ALA A 311 -16.39 -13.60 -13.36
CA ALA A 311 -16.40 -12.20 -13.74
C ALA A 311 -15.40 -11.41 -12.88
N SER A 312 -14.34 -10.92 -13.51
CA SER A 312 -13.24 -10.22 -12.86
C SER A 312 -13.79 -9.02 -12.10
N ASP A 313 -13.82 -9.12 -10.77
CA ASP A 313 -14.26 -8.04 -9.89
C ASP A 313 -13.24 -6.89 -9.94
N HIS A 314 -13.70 -5.69 -10.26
CA HIS A 314 -12.88 -4.48 -10.32
C HIS A 314 -12.11 -4.23 -9.02
N MET A 315 -12.71 -4.58 -7.87
CA MET A 315 -12.06 -4.46 -6.56
C MET A 315 -10.88 -5.40 -6.42
N THR A 316 -11.04 -6.66 -6.87
CA THR A 316 -9.94 -7.63 -6.91
C THR A 316 -8.80 -7.09 -7.75
N ASN A 317 -9.07 -6.61 -8.97
CA ASN A 317 -8.01 -6.09 -9.85
C ASN A 317 -7.25 -4.91 -9.23
N PHE A 318 -7.96 -3.96 -8.60
CA PHE A 318 -7.34 -2.82 -7.93
C PHE A 318 -6.42 -3.27 -6.80
N PHE A 319 -6.90 -4.09 -5.86
CA PHE A 319 -6.08 -4.54 -4.72
C PHE A 319 -4.95 -5.49 -5.15
N SER A 320 -5.14 -6.27 -6.21
CA SER A 320 -4.09 -7.10 -6.83
C SER A 320 -2.94 -6.23 -7.34
N TRP A 321 -3.28 -5.17 -8.07
CA TRP A 321 -2.29 -4.24 -8.61
C TRP A 321 -1.61 -3.45 -7.51
N PHE A 322 -2.36 -2.99 -6.50
CA PHE A 322 -1.76 -2.35 -5.33
C PHE A 322 -0.79 -3.29 -4.59
N ASN A 323 -1.15 -4.54 -4.36
CA ASN A 323 -0.27 -5.54 -3.75
C ASN A 323 0.98 -5.82 -4.61
N PHE A 324 0.84 -5.80 -5.93
CA PHE A 324 1.97 -5.87 -6.85
C PHE A 324 2.91 -4.66 -6.71
N LEU A 325 2.39 -3.43 -6.66
CA LEU A 325 3.20 -2.23 -6.45
C LEU A 325 3.89 -2.23 -5.08
N ASP A 326 3.20 -2.69 -4.04
CA ASP A 326 3.75 -2.87 -2.70
C ASP A 326 4.88 -3.91 -2.67
N HIS A 327 4.74 -5.00 -3.41
CA HIS A 327 5.82 -5.97 -3.57
C HIS A 327 6.99 -5.40 -4.39
N LEU A 328 6.70 -4.75 -5.52
CA LEU A 328 7.71 -4.15 -6.40
C LEU A 328 8.56 -3.11 -5.67
N THR A 329 7.93 -2.23 -4.90
CA THR A 329 8.64 -1.17 -4.15
C THR A 329 9.49 -1.71 -3.00
N ARG A 330 9.19 -2.91 -2.47
CA ARG A 330 10.04 -3.59 -1.48
C ARG A 330 11.28 -4.23 -2.10
N GLU A 331 11.15 -4.79 -3.29
CA GLU A 331 12.25 -5.48 -3.99
C GLU A 331 13.14 -4.54 -4.81
N ALA A 332 12.64 -3.35 -5.15
CA ALA A 332 13.35 -2.36 -5.95
C ALA A 332 14.44 -1.60 -5.15
N PRO A 333 15.50 -1.10 -5.83
CA PRO A 333 16.42 -0.13 -5.24
C PRO A 333 15.69 1.10 -4.69
N GLN A 334 16.24 1.69 -3.62
CA GLN A 334 15.61 2.79 -2.89
C GLN A 334 15.20 3.96 -3.80
N VAL A 335 16.05 4.35 -4.76
CA VAL A 335 15.76 5.47 -5.69
C VAL A 335 14.48 5.21 -6.50
N LEU A 336 14.36 4.01 -7.08
CA LEU A 336 13.18 3.61 -7.85
C LEU A 336 11.95 3.45 -6.95
N SER A 337 12.13 2.83 -5.78
CA SER A 337 11.04 2.63 -4.80
C SER A 337 10.43 3.97 -4.36
N VAL A 338 11.27 4.96 -4.06
CA VAL A 338 10.84 6.32 -3.70
C VAL A 338 10.13 6.99 -4.88
N LYS A 339 10.70 6.94 -6.09
CA LYS A 339 10.10 7.54 -7.28
C LYS A 339 8.71 6.96 -7.61
N VAL A 340 8.57 5.62 -7.62
CA VAL A 340 7.27 4.96 -7.82
C VAL A 340 6.27 5.38 -6.76
N SER A 341 6.69 5.40 -5.49
CA SER A 341 5.81 5.80 -4.38
C SER A 341 5.36 7.26 -4.49
N GLN A 342 6.25 8.17 -4.88
CA GLN A 342 5.91 9.58 -5.14
C GLN A 342 4.91 9.73 -6.29
N CYS A 343 5.06 8.95 -7.38
CA CYS A 343 4.10 8.95 -8.47
C CYS A 343 2.72 8.44 -8.02
N VAL A 344 2.67 7.38 -7.19
CA VAL A 344 1.41 6.89 -6.59
C VAL A 344 0.77 7.98 -5.72
N SER A 345 1.58 8.65 -4.91
CA SER A 345 1.13 9.75 -4.04
C SER A 345 0.50 10.88 -4.84
N HIS A 346 1.21 11.40 -5.85
CA HIS A 346 0.71 12.51 -6.66
C HIS A 346 -0.51 12.09 -7.49
N MET A 347 -0.38 11.06 -8.32
CA MET A 347 -1.38 10.71 -9.33
C MET A 347 -2.64 10.07 -8.76
N TRP A 348 -2.54 9.35 -7.63
CA TRP A 348 -3.69 8.66 -7.04
C TRP A 348 -4.15 9.34 -5.75
N LEU A 349 -3.27 9.53 -4.76
CA LEU A 349 -3.71 10.09 -3.47
C LEU A 349 -4.15 11.56 -3.61
N VAL A 350 -3.31 12.41 -4.23
CA VAL A 350 -3.58 13.84 -4.37
C VAL A 350 -4.58 14.13 -5.49
N ASP A 351 -4.35 13.62 -6.70
CA ASP A 351 -5.18 13.99 -7.87
C ASP A 351 -6.57 13.32 -7.86
N VAL A 352 -6.74 12.18 -7.20
CA VAL A 352 -8.00 11.40 -7.23
C VAL A 352 -8.65 11.26 -5.86
N VAL A 353 -7.92 10.76 -4.85
CA VAL A 353 -8.53 10.40 -3.56
C VAL A 353 -8.85 11.65 -2.72
N GLN A 354 -7.97 12.64 -2.65
CA GLN A 354 -8.20 13.86 -1.88
C GLN A 354 -9.48 14.62 -2.29
N PRO A 355 -9.75 14.86 -3.59
CA PRO A 355 -11.03 15.43 -4.01
C PRO A 355 -12.25 14.59 -3.60
N GLN A 356 -12.12 13.27 -3.56
CA GLN A 356 -13.20 12.36 -3.15
C GLN A 356 -13.46 12.41 -1.64
N LEU A 357 -12.42 12.58 -0.81
CA LEU A 357 -12.57 12.77 0.63
C LEU A 357 -13.24 14.10 0.98
N LEU A 358 -13.05 15.12 0.14
CA LEU A 358 -13.67 16.45 0.26
C LEU A 358 -15.04 16.54 -0.44
N HIS A 359 -15.53 15.43 -1.00
CA HIS A 359 -16.74 15.42 -1.81
C HIS A 359 -18.00 15.55 -0.93
N THR A 360 -19.07 16.15 -1.48
CA THR A 360 -20.32 16.37 -0.74
C THR A 360 -21.18 15.11 -0.59
N CYS A 361 -20.96 14.11 -1.44
CA CYS A 361 -21.66 12.82 -1.37
C CYS A 361 -21.04 11.91 -0.30
N GLU A 362 -21.80 11.65 0.77
CA GLU A 362 -21.38 10.78 1.89
C GLU A 362 -20.90 9.40 1.42
N GLN A 363 -21.59 8.79 0.46
CA GLN A 363 -21.23 7.46 -0.05
C GLN A 363 -19.84 7.45 -0.72
N VAL A 364 -19.49 8.52 -1.45
CA VAL A 364 -18.16 8.66 -2.07
C VAL A 364 -17.10 8.80 -0.98
N VAL A 365 -17.32 9.68 -0.01
CA VAL A 365 -16.41 9.86 1.14
C VAL A 365 -16.22 8.55 1.89
N LEU A 366 -17.31 7.83 2.16
CA LEU A 366 -17.31 6.58 2.90
C LEU A 366 -16.53 5.49 2.16
N VAL A 367 -16.83 5.23 0.88
CA VAL A 367 -16.13 4.18 0.12
C VAL A 367 -14.65 4.54 -0.09
N SER A 368 -14.33 5.80 -0.40
CA SER A 368 -12.93 6.23 -0.55
C SER A 368 -12.15 6.11 0.78
N THR A 369 -12.79 6.41 1.91
CA THR A 369 -12.20 6.20 3.25
C THR A 369 -12.02 4.71 3.54
N SER A 370 -12.97 3.85 3.18
CA SER A 370 -12.85 2.40 3.32
C SER A 370 -11.74 1.81 2.44
N VAL A 371 -11.57 2.29 1.21
CA VAL A 371 -10.44 1.88 0.35
C VAL A 371 -9.11 2.30 0.98
N LEU A 372 -9.00 3.54 1.47
CA LEU A 372 -7.80 4.00 2.19
C LEU A 372 -7.52 3.16 3.43
N CYS A 373 -8.55 2.82 4.21
CA CYS A 373 -8.42 1.95 5.38
C CYS A 373 -7.84 0.58 4.99
N ALA A 374 -8.37 -0.04 3.92
CA ALA A 374 -7.84 -1.29 3.41
C ALA A 374 -6.42 -1.16 2.87
N VAL A 375 -6.11 -0.10 2.13
CA VAL A 375 -4.77 0.17 1.60
C VAL A 375 -3.75 0.38 2.72
N VAL A 376 -4.07 1.17 3.74
CA VAL A 376 -3.23 1.34 4.94
C VAL A 376 -3.05 -0.01 5.63
N ARG A 377 -4.10 -0.80 5.83
CA ARG A 377 -3.97 -2.15 6.42
C ARG A 377 -3.05 -3.06 5.62
N LEU A 378 -3.16 -3.05 4.30
CA LEU A 378 -2.46 -3.98 3.40
C LEU A 378 -1.01 -3.58 3.06
N VAL A 379 -0.65 -2.29 3.15
CA VAL A 379 0.71 -1.83 2.79
C VAL A 379 1.77 -2.43 3.72
N GLN A 380 2.87 -2.89 3.13
CA GLN A 380 4.05 -3.44 3.81
C GLN A 380 5.34 -2.72 3.40
N SER A 381 5.36 -2.06 2.25
CA SER A 381 6.46 -1.23 1.78
C SER A 381 6.62 0.03 2.62
N SER A 382 7.83 0.30 3.12
CA SER A 382 8.11 1.49 3.93
C SER A 382 7.94 2.77 3.11
N THR A 383 8.37 2.80 1.86
CA THR A 383 8.28 4.00 1.01
C THR A 383 6.85 4.37 0.65
N LEU A 384 5.97 3.39 0.40
CA LEU A 384 4.54 3.64 0.20
C LEU A 384 3.85 4.04 1.49
N LEU A 385 4.21 3.41 2.62
CA LEU A 385 3.71 3.79 3.93
C LEU A 385 4.08 5.24 4.27
N ASP A 386 5.30 5.67 4.00
CA ASP A 386 5.75 7.06 4.19
C ASP A 386 4.88 8.04 3.38
N GLN A 387 4.53 7.68 2.15
CA GLN A 387 3.63 8.51 1.32
C GLN A 387 2.20 8.54 1.87
N LEU A 388 1.66 7.42 2.34
CA LEU A 388 0.33 7.36 2.97
C LEU A 388 0.28 8.19 4.26
N VAL A 389 1.30 8.09 5.11
CA VAL A 389 1.42 8.89 6.34
C VAL A 389 1.59 10.36 6.02
N HIS A 390 2.42 10.71 5.02
CA HIS A 390 2.56 12.09 4.58
C HIS A 390 1.24 12.68 4.08
N PHE A 391 0.52 11.94 3.23
CA PHE A 391 -0.78 12.32 2.71
C PHE A 391 -1.81 12.54 3.83
N LEU A 392 -1.99 11.54 4.71
CA LEU A 392 -3.04 11.56 5.74
C LEU A 392 -2.73 12.47 6.94
N LEU A 393 -1.48 12.52 7.40
CA LEU A 393 -1.12 13.15 8.68
C LEU A 393 -0.25 14.40 8.56
N ARG A 394 0.55 14.54 7.50
CA ARG A 394 1.39 15.74 7.30
C ARG A 394 0.72 16.81 6.43
N THR A 395 -0.37 16.49 5.73
CA THR A 395 -1.20 17.47 5.03
C THR A 395 -2.25 18.04 5.99
N GLN A 396 -1.99 19.21 6.57
CA GLN A 396 -2.82 19.78 7.66
C GLN A 396 -4.32 19.81 7.39
N SER A 397 -4.76 20.09 6.15
CA SER A 397 -6.17 20.08 5.78
C SER A 397 -6.79 18.69 5.85
N LEU A 398 -6.07 17.66 5.42
CA LEU A 398 -6.53 16.27 5.45
C LEU A 398 -6.47 15.69 6.86
N THR A 399 -5.44 16.02 7.65
CA THR A 399 -5.37 15.61 9.06
C THR A 399 -6.58 16.15 9.83
N ARG A 400 -6.91 17.44 9.64
CA ARG A 400 -8.09 18.05 10.26
C ARG A 400 -9.38 17.40 9.77
N LEU A 401 -9.50 17.15 8.46
CA LEU A 401 -10.67 16.50 7.87
C LEU A 401 -10.88 15.08 8.42
N LEU A 402 -9.83 14.26 8.48
CA LEU A 402 -9.88 12.90 9.03
C LEU A 402 -10.38 12.92 10.48
N LEU A 403 -9.84 13.80 11.30
CA LEU A 403 -10.21 13.90 12.72
C LEU A 403 -11.61 14.48 12.90
N GLN A 404 -12.06 15.39 12.03
CA GLN A 404 -13.46 15.84 11.98
C GLN A 404 -14.39 14.70 11.56
N HIS A 405 -14.00 13.88 10.58
CA HIS A 405 -14.79 12.74 10.14
C HIS A 405 -14.91 11.65 11.21
N CYS A 406 -13.92 11.53 12.12
CA CYS A 406 -14.07 10.69 13.30
C CYS A 406 -15.25 11.14 14.17
N ASP A 407 -15.66 12.41 14.18
CA ASP A 407 -16.87 12.93 14.86
C ASP A 407 -18.02 13.34 13.90
N HIS A 408 -18.15 12.66 12.76
CA HIS A 408 -19.16 13.00 11.76
C HIS A 408 -20.59 12.66 12.22
N ILE A 409 -21.59 13.38 11.68
CA ILE A 409 -23.02 13.13 11.96
C ILE A 409 -23.50 11.77 11.43
N SER A 410 -22.83 11.26 10.39
CA SER A 410 -23.01 9.92 9.86
C SER A 410 -22.12 8.96 10.64
N ASP A 411 -22.74 8.02 11.36
CA ASP A 411 -22.04 7.00 12.13
C ASP A 411 -21.14 6.12 11.24
N GLN A 412 -21.52 5.90 9.98
CA GLN A 412 -20.72 5.09 9.06
C GLN A 412 -19.40 5.77 8.67
N ILE A 413 -19.43 7.08 8.39
CA ILE A 413 -18.21 7.86 8.11
C ILE A 413 -17.32 7.89 9.35
N SER A 414 -17.92 8.05 10.53
CA SER A 414 -17.22 8.04 11.81
C SER A 414 -16.55 6.70 12.09
N MET A 415 -17.26 5.60 11.87
CA MET A 415 -16.74 4.25 11.95
C MET A 415 -15.54 4.05 11.03
N ALA A 416 -15.71 4.31 9.73
CA ALA A 416 -14.64 4.12 8.75
C ALA A 416 -13.39 4.97 9.06
N SER A 417 -13.60 6.20 9.54
CA SER A 417 -12.51 7.12 9.90
C SER A 417 -11.77 6.68 11.16
N LEU A 418 -12.50 6.24 12.21
CA LEU A 418 -11.87 5.69 13.41
C LEU A 418 -11.12 4.39 13.12
N SER A 419 -11.66 3.52 12.27
CA SER A 419 -10.93 2.33 11.83
C SER A 419 -9.70 2.67 11.01
N LEU A 420 -9.73 3.70 10.15
CA LEU A 420 -8.53 4.18 9.45
C LEU A 420 -7.46 4.66 10.45
N VAL A 421 -7.85 5.38 11.50
CA VAL A 421 -6.93 5.76 12.59
C VAL A 421 -6.38 4.53 13.30
N GLU A 422 -7.21 3.53 13.58
CA GLU A 422 -6.77 2.27 14.19
C GLU A 422 -5.75 1.53 13.30
N GLU A 423 -5.99 1.45 12.00
CA GLU A 423 -5.06 0.84 11.04
C GLU A 423 -3.74 1.60 10.93
N LEU A 424 -3.76 2.93 11.02
CA LEU A 424 -2.54 3.74 11.10
C LEU A 424 -1.74 3.41 12.37
N LEU A 425 -2.40 3.32 13.52
CA LEU A 425 -1.75 2.98 14.80
C LEU A 425 -1.10 1.58 14.79
N GLN A 426 -1.48 0.71 13.86
CA GLN A 426 -0.90 -0.63 13.67
C GLN A 426 0.32 -0.64 12.73
N LYS A 427 0.76 0.51 12.20
CA LYS A 427 1.89 0.61 11.27
C LYS A 427 3.20 0.96 11.99
N PRO A 428 4.35 0.39 11.56
CA PRO A 428 5.64 0.64 12.20
C PRO A 428 6.25 2.00 11.77
N HIS A 429 5.49 3.08 11.93
CA HIS A 429 5.89 4.44 11.54
C HIS A 429 5.72 5.43 12.69
N ARG A 430 6.83 5.85 13.29
CA ARG A 430 6.89 6.69 14.50
C ARG A 430 6.01 7.94 14.43
N ASP A 431 6.03 8.66 13.30
CA ASP A 431 5.30 9.92 13.17
C ASP A 431 3.80 9.80 13.42
N ILE A 432 3.21 8.61 13.27
CA ILE A 432 1.78 8.41 13.50
C ILE A 432 1.44 8.76 14.95
N MET A 433 2.19 8.21 15.91
CA MET A 433 2.01 8.51 17.33
C MET A 433 2.45 9.93 17.68
N ASP A 434 3.54 10.41 17.09
CA ASP A 434 4.06 11.76 17.35
C ASP A 434 3.05 12.83 16.90
N ILE A 435 2.50 12.74 15.68
CA ILE A 435 1.56 13.70 15.11
C ILE A 435 0.18 13.62 15.77
N LEU A 436 -0.32 12.40 16.02
CA LEU A 436 -1.69 12.23 16.51
C LEU A 436 -1.84 12.49 18.02
N VAL A 437 -0.79 12.19 18.81
CA VAL A 437 -0.92 12.15 20.28
C VAL A 437 0.27 12.81 20.98
N LEU A 438 1.49 12.31 20.79
CA LEU A 438 2.60 12.62 21.70
C LEU A 438 3.01 14.08 21.66
N HIS A 439 2.97 14.75 20.49
CA HIS A 439 3.32 16.15 20.36
C HIS A 439 2.50 17.07 21.28
N PHE A 440 1.21 16.77 21.49
CA PHE A 440 0.32 17.56 22.34
C PHE A 440 0.54 17.32 23.84
N LEU A 441 1.09 16.17 24.22
CA LEU A 441 1.33 15.80 25.62
C LEU A 441 2.73 16.19 26.12
N GLN A 442 3.65 16.55 25.22
CA GLN A 442 5.06 16.83 25.54
C GLN A 442 5.26 17.91 26.59
N SER A 443 4.43 18.96 26.59
CA SER A 443 4.57 20.08 27.53
C SER A 443 4.17 19.72 28.97
N ARG A 444 3.36 18.66 29.13
CA ARG A 444 2.71 18.29 30.40
C ARG A 444 1.90 19.45 31.02
N SER A 445 1.41 20.38 30.18
CA SER A 445 0.63 21.54 30.62
C SER A 445 -0.73 21.17 31.23
N TYR A 446 -1.16 19.90 31.12
CA TYR A 446 -2.35 19.36 31.75
C TYR A 446 -2.23 19.18 33.27
N LEU A 447 -1.04 19.38 33.85
CA LEU A 447 -0.82 19.26 35.29
C LEU A 447 -0.98 20.62 35.98
N SER A 448 -1.61 20.64 37.15
CA SER A 448 -1.59 21.81 38.02
C SER A 448 -0.18 22.04 38.58
N PRO A 449 0.27 23.30 38.74
CA PRO A 449 1.54 23.59 39.37
C PRO A 449 1.55 23.02 40.80
N PRO A 450 2.66 22.42 41.26
CA PRO A 450 2.76 22.03 42.66
C PRO A 450 2.59 23.27 43.52
N ALA A 451 1.66 23.22 44.47
CA ALA A 451 1.45 24.30 45.42
C ALA A 451 2.80 24.60 46.11
N ILE A 452 3.41 25.73 45.77
CA ILE A 452 4.59 26.21 46.48
C ILE A 452 4.11 26.49 47.90
N GLY A 453 4.67 25.74 48.86
CA GLY A 453 4.31 25.81 50.27
C GLY A 453 4.26 27.24 50.76
N ILE A 454 3.05 27.73 51.02
CA ILE A 454 2.81 28.75 52.02
C ILE A 454 2.42 27.96 53.26
N ASP A 455 3.36 27.96 54.20
CA ASP A 455 3.27 27.48 55.56
C ASP A 455 1.88 27.67 56.17
N ASP A 456 1.45 26.67 56.93
CA ASP A 456 0.36 26.71 57.90
C ASP A 456 0.28 28.08 58.58
N ARG A 457 -0.77 28.87 58.26
CA ARG A 457 -1.48 29.77 59.18
C ARG A 457 -2.56 30.58 58.48
N HIS A 458 -3.63 30.80 59.24
CA HIS A 458 -4.83 31.63 59.03
C HIS A 458 -6.03 30.82 58.50
N ASN A 459 -6.67 30.07 59.40
CA ASN A 459 -7.86 30.47 60.19
C ASN A 459 -9.13 30.65 59.35
N GLU A 460 -10.11 29.83 59.71
CA GLU A 460 -11.52 29.94 59.38
C GLU A 460 -12.05 31.38 59.55
N THR A 461 -12.73 31.88 58.52
CA THR A 461 -13.95 32.69 58.67
C THR A 461 -14.80 32.53 57.41
N SER A 462 -16.08 32.32 57.66
CA SER A 462 -17.15 31.86 56.79
C SER A 462 -17.64 32.86 55.73
N GLU A 463 -18.38 32.30 54.77
CA GLU A 463 -19.58 32.83 54.07
C GLU A 463 -19.42 34.00 53.08
N ASP A 464 -19.52 33.65 51.79
CA ASP A 464 -20.46 34.16 50.75
C ASP A 464 -19.94 33.57 49.42
N GLY A 465 -20.67 32.75 48.65
CA GLY A 465 -21.92 33.09 47.98
C GLY A 465 -21.58 33.66 46.59
N GLU A 466 -21.84 32.86 45.53
CA GLU A 466 -21.79 33.23 44.09
C GLU A 466 -20.42 33.13 43.38
N ASP A 467 -20.20 32.00 42.69
CA ASP A 467 -20.07 31.93 41.23
C ASP A 467 -19.80 30.48 40.83
N LEU A 468 -20.86 29.77 40.41
CA LEU A 468 -20.70 28.55 39.62
C LEU A 468 -20.22 29.01 38.24
N GLU A 469 -18.91 29.03 38.04
CA GLU A 469 -18.33 29.22 36.71
C GLU A 469 -18.73 28.01 35.83
N ASP A 470 -19.54 28.28 34.81
CA ASP A 470 -19.91 27.33 33.76
C ASP A 470 -18.64 26.66 33.20
N ASP A 471 -18.59 25.33 33.24
CA ASP A 471 -17.52 24.55 32.61
C ASP A 471 -17.50 24.88 31.10
N PRO A 472 -16.41 25.43 30.54
CA PRO A 472 -16.37 25.86 29.14
C PRO A 472 -16.53 24.71 28.13
N PHE A 473 -16.47 23.45 28.57
CA PHE A 473 -16.73 22.27 27.74
C PHE A 473 -18.19 21.79 27.83
N PHE A 474 -18.96 22.27 28.82
CA PHE A 474 -20.33 21.82 29.08
C PHE A 474 -21.23 23.01 29.42
N THR A 475 -22.04 23.47 28.47
CA THR A 475 -23.08 24.48 28.74
C THR A 475 -24.18 23.92 29.63
N ASP A 476 -24.34 24.52 30.82
CA ASP A 476 -25.38 24.23 31.79
C ASP A 476 -26.77 24.63 31.28
N THR A 477 -27.65 23.66 31.08
CA THR A 477 -29.10 23.90 31.12
C THR A 477 -29.89 22.90 31.97
N LEU A 478 -29.24 21.97 32.69
CA LEU A 478 -29.95 20.94 33.46
C LEU A 478 -29.40 20.65 34.87
N PHE A 479 -28.37 21.35 35.36
CA PHE A 479 -27.59 20.93 36.54
C PHE A 479 -27.85 21.68 37.86
N SER A 480 -29.05 22.23 38.06
CA SER A 480 -29.47 22.66 39.41
C SER A 480 -30.15 21.52 40.17
N GLY A 481 -29.35 20.73 40.90
CA GLY A 481 -29.83 19.95 42.04
C GLY A 481 -29.62 18.44 41.98
N ALA A 482 -28.38 17.95 42.04
CA ALA A 482 -28.08 16.60 42.53
C ALA A 482 -26.63 16.52 43.05
N GLN A 483 -26.46 16.07 44.31
CA GLN A 483 -25.14 15.78 44.88
C GLN A 483 -24.47 14.63 44.12
N LEU A 484 -23.37 14.92 43.43
CA LEU A 484 -22.47 13.93 42.84
C LEU A 484 -21.91 13.01 43.94
N PRO A 485 -21.68 11.71 43.68
CA PRO A 485 -20.94 10.86 44.61
C PRO A 485 -19.52 11.42 44.77
N SER A 486 -19.14 11.75 46.00
CA SER A 486 -17.80 12.25 46.34
C SER A 486 -16.73 11.22 45.99
N PRO A 487 -15.61 11.62 45.37
CA PRO A 487 -14.50 10.71 45.11
C PRO A 487 -13.97 10.10 46.42
N PRO A 488 -13.45 8.86 46.41
CA PRO A 488 -12.84 8.28 47.59
C PRO A 488 -11.66 9.14 48.08
N PRO A 489 -11.43 9.23 49.40
CA PRO A 489 -10.35 10.06 49.95
C PRO A 489 -8.98 9.55 49.46
N PRO A 490 -8.05 10.45 49.11
CA PRO A 490 -6.72 10.06 48.65
C PRO A 490 -5.93 9.38 49.80
N PRO A 491 -5.16 8.30 49.51
CA PRO A 491 -4.26 7.72 50.49
C PRO A 491 -3.12 8.69 50.85
N PRO A 492 -2.51 8.57 52.05
CA PRO A 492 -1.49 9.49 52.54
C PRO A 492 -0.11 9.19 51.92
N SER A 493 0.00 9.41 50.62
CA SER A 493 1.24 9.52 49.84
C SER A 493 0.81 9.72 48.39
N GLY A 494 1.19 10.83 47.77
CA GLY A 494 0.74 11.25 46.42
C GLY A 494 1.17 10.35 45.24
N GLN A 495 1.34 9.05 45.47
CA GLN A 495 1.46 7.98 44.49
C GLN A 495 0.58 6.83 44.99
N GLY A 496 -0.59 6.62 44.37
CA GLY A 496 -1.33 5.38 44.60
C GLY A 496 -0.45 4.19 44.23
N SER A 497 -0.52 3.11 45.00
CA SER A 497 0.16 1.87 44.64
C SER A 497 -0.30 1.43 43.24
N ALA A 498 0.56 0.70 42.53
CA ALA A 498 0.22 0.03 41.28
C ALA A 498 -1.13 -0.71 41.35
N ALA A 499 -1.43 -1.34 42.48
CA ALA A 499 -2.71 -2.01 42.75
C ALA A 499 -3.89 -1.03 42.88
N ASP A 500 -3.67 0.17 43.43
CA ASP A 500 -4.70 1.19 43.61
C ASP A 500 -5.15 1.78 42.27
N VAL A 501 -4.21 1.95 41.33
CA VAL A 501 -4.52 2.37 39.95
C VAL A 501 -5.41 1.34 39.26
N VAL A 502 -5.04 0.06 39.31
CA VAL A 502 -5.83 -1.04 38.73
C VAL A 502 -7.23 -1.09 39.36
N ASN A 503 -7.30 -1.02 40.70
CA ASN A 503 -8.56 -1.02 41.42
C ASN A 503 -9.43 0.20 41.09
N SER A 504 -8.83 1.35 40.81
CA SER A 504 -9.58 2.57 40.44
C SER A 504 -10.41 2.36 39.17
N PHE A 505 -9.88 1.66 38.16
CA PHE A 505 -10.65 1.30 36.96
C PHE A 505 -11.68 0.20 37.22
N LEU A 506 -11.34 -0.85 37.98
CA LEU A 506 -12.28 -1.95 38.31
C LEU A 506 -13.45 -1.51 39.19
N CYS A 507 -13.24 -0.51 40.04
CA CYS A 507 -14.24 0.06 40.93
C CYS A 507 -15.03 1.20 40.29
N LEU A 508 -14.62 1.69 39.11
CA LEU A 508 -15.25 2.84 38.45
C LEU A 508 -16.70 2.56 38.09
N VAL A 509 -17.00 1.35 37.62
CA VAL A 509 -18.35 0.94 37.24
C VAL A 509 -19.14 0.49 38.48
N PRO A 510 -20.25 1.16 38.85
CA PRO A 510 -21.02 0.84 40.05
C PRO A 510 -21.60 -0.57 40.03
N VAL A 511 -21.69 -1.23 41.19
CA VAL A 511 -22.14 -2.64 41.30
C VAL A 511 -23.54 -2.85 40.73
N GLN A 512 -24.41 -1.85 40.82
CA GLN A 512 -25.80 -1.90 40.35
C GLN A 512 -25.93 -2.07 38.84
N VAL A 513 -24.95 -1.60 38.07
CA VAL A 513 -24.92 -1.66 36.60
C VAL A 513 -23.99 -2.75 36.06
N ARG A 514 -23.35 -3.54 36.94
CA ARG A 514 -22.50 -4.67 36.53
C ARG A 514 -23.34 -5.85 36.09
N SER A 515 -22.99 -6.43 34.95
CA SER A 515 -23.74 -7.53 34.34
C SER A 515 -22.86 -8.73 33.99
N ALA A 516 -21.54 -8.59 33.88
CA ALA A 516 -20.65 -9.68 33.48
C ALA A 516 -20.64 -10.85 34.48
N GLN A 517 -20.65 -10.54 35.78
CA GLN A 517 -20.58 -11.53 36.85
C GLN A 517 -21.79 -12.48 36.84
N LEU A 518 -22.88 -12.10 36.20
CA LEU A 518 -24.12 -12.87 36.13
C LEU A 518 -24.12 -13.94 35.04
N LEU A 519 -23.16 -13.91 34.09
CA LEU A 519 -23.09 -14.89 33.00
C LEU A 519 -22.12 -16.06 33.25
N GLN A 520 -21.30 -16.04 34.30
CA GLN A 520 -20.25 -17.05 34.56
C GLN A 520 -19.31 -17.30 33.36
N GLU A 521 -19.15 -16.33 32.45
CA GLU A 521 -18.26 -16.44 31.30
C GLU A 521 -16.94 -15.71 31.56
N GLY A 522 -15.82 -16.44 31.47
CA GLY A 522 -14.45 -15.91 31.45
C GLY A 522 -13.97 -15.29 32.77
N GLY A 523 -12.84 -15.78 33.28
CA GLY A 523 -12.12 -15.07 34.35
C GLY A 523 -11.46 -13.79 33.82
N TYR A 524 -11.13 -12.86 34.71
CA TYR A 524 -10.37 -11.65 34.37
C TYR A 524 -9.01 -11.94 33.68
N GLU A 525 -8.52 -13.18 33.79
CA GLU A 525 -7.34 -13.70 33.09
C GLU A 525 -7.39 -13.50 31.56
N SER A 526 -8.57 -13.58 30.91
CA SER A 526 -8.66 -13.34 29.46
C SER A 526 -8.28 -11.90 29.10
N TYR A 527 -8.76 -10.93 29.88
CA TYR A 527 -8.42 -9.51 29.70
C TYR A 527 -6.92 -9.27 29.87
N VAL A 528 -6.29 -9.92 30.85
CA VAL A 528 -4.83 -9.82 31.07
C VAL A 528 -4.06 -10.42 29.88
N HIS A 529 -4.52 -11.56 29.35
CA HIS A 529 -3.91 -12.18 28.17
C HIS A 529 -4.04 -11.31 26.91
N ASP A 530 -5.23 -10.75 26.68
CA ASP A 530 -5.51 -9.86 25.55
C ASP A 530 -4.68 -8.57 25.65
N ALA A 531 -4.61 -7.97 26.84
CA ALA A 531 -3.77 -6.80 27.12
C ALA A 531 -2.28 -7.08 26.89
N HIS A 532 -1.78 -8.24 27.33
CA HIS A 532 -0.40 -8.66 27.06
C HIS A 532 -0.14 -8.84 25.55
N THR A 533 -1.07 -9.44 24.83
CA THR A 533 -0.98 -9.61 23.37
C THR A 533 -0.94 -8.25 22.66
N LEU A 534 -1.85 -7.34 23.01
CA LEU A 534 -1.92 -6.00 22.43
C LEU A 534 -0.66 -5.17 22.76
N MET A 535 -0.16 -5.25 23.99
CA MET A 535 1.09 -4.57 24.38
C MET A 535 2.30 -5.15 23.64
N THR A 536 2.37 -6.47 23.46
CA THR A 536 3.45 -7.12 22.70
C THR A 536 3.46 -6.65 21.23
N GLN A 537 2.27 -6.53 20.63
CA GLN A 537 2.11 -5.98 19.27
C GLN A 537 2.59 -4.52 19.21
N CYS A 538 2.11 -3.67 20.13
CA CYS A 538 2.52 -2.25 20.17
C CYS A 538 4.02 -2.10 20.41
N GLN A 539 4.60 -2.92 21.28
CA GLN A 539 6.04 -2.94 21.53
C GLN A 539 6.81 -3.32 20.27
N ALA A 540 6.40 -4.36 19.53
CA ALA A 540 7.04 -4.78 18.30
C ALA A 540 7.09 -3.65 17.24
N LEU A 541 6.05 -2.80 17.19
CA LEU A 541 6.03 -1.61 16.31
C LEU A 541 7.00 -0.53 16.78
N SER A 542 7.10 -0.31 18.10
CA SER A 542 7.85 0.82 18.67
C SER A 542 9.31 0.51 19.04
N LEU A 543 9.80 -0.72 18.82
CA LEU A 543 11.16 -1.14 19.19
C LEU A 543 12.26 -0.22 18.61
N SER A 544 12.04 0.33 17.42
CA SER A 544 13.01 1.17 16.71
C SER A 544 12.80 2.68 16.91
N TRP A 545 11.84 3.12 17.73
CA TRP A 545 11.43 4.52 17.81
C TRP A 545 12.22 5.37 18.82
N ASP A 546 13.16 4.76 19.55
CA ASP A 546 14.04 5.40 20.55
C ASP A 546 13.28 6.27 21.56
N TRP A 547 12.20 5.71 22.14
CA TRP A 547 11.35 6.42 23.08
C TRP A 547 12.04 6.72 24.43
N PRO A 548 11.68 7.86 25.06
CA PRO A 548 12.23 8.21 26.36
C PRO A 548 11.77 7.22 27.42
N LEU A 549 12.71 6.78 28.27
CA LEU A 549 12.42 5.89 29.40
C LEU A 549 11.84 6.65 30.61
N THR A 550 11.93 7.99 30.61
CA THR A 550 11.49 8.86 31.71
C THR A 550 10.62 9.99 31.20
N LEU A 551 9.79 10.56 32.08
CA LEU A 551 8.94 11.69 31.74
C LEU A 551 9.77 12.94 31.40
N PRO A 552 9.38 13.72 30.38
CA PRO A 552 9.95 15.03 30.13
C PRO A 552 9.84 15.96 31.34
N ALA A 553 10.83 16.82 31.52
CA ALA A 553 10.78 17.88 32.53
C ALA A 553 9.59 18.82 32.27
N LEU A 554 8.97 19.30 33.35
CA LEU A 554 7.90 20.31 33.23
C LEU A 554 8.48 21.55 32.56
N ALA A 555 7.83 22.03 31.49
CA ALA A 555 8.25 23.25 30.82
C ALA A 555 8.20 24.42 31.82
N SER A 556 9.32 25.13 32.00
CA SER A 556 9.37 26.31 32.85
C SER A 556 8.40 27.36 32.31
N CYS A 557 7.39 27.72 33.10
CA CYS A 557 6.33 28.67 32.72
C CYS A 557 6.93 29.97 32.15
N SER A 558 6.88 30.13 30.83
CA SER A 558 7.20 31.40 30.16
C SER A 558 5.90 32.15 29.90
N GLY A 559 5.43 32.89 30.91
CA GLY A 559 4.64 34.13 30.79
C GLY A 559 3.27 34.13 30.08
N GLN A 560 2.86 33.09 29.35
CA GLN A 560 1.54 32.99 28.73
C GLN A 560 0.95 31.63 29.12
N ARG A 561 -0.07 31.64 29.99
CA ARG A 561 -0.90 30.46 30.24
C ARG A 561 -1.77 30.25 29.01
N GLU A 562 -1.26 29.52 28.03
CA GLU A 562 -2.13 28.89 27.05
C GLU A 562 -2.85 27.74 27.74
N ASP A 563 -4.17 27.68 27.60
CA ASP A 563 -4.96 26.55 28.08
C ASP A 563 -4.48 25.27 27.41
N PHE A 564 -4.34 24.21 28.19
CA PHE A 564 -3.89 22.93 27.66
C PHE A 564 -4.91 22.39 26.65
N PHE A 565 -4.38 21.87 25.53
CA PHE A 565 -5.16 21.20 24.50
C PHE A 565 -4.64 19.77 24.30
N GLU A 566 -5.49 18.76 24.53
CA GLU A 566 -5.11 17.35 24.45
C GLU A 566 -4.78 16.86 23.02
N GLY A 567 -4.97 17.73 22.02
CA GLY A 567 -4.83 17.40 20.61
C GLY A 567 -6.15 16.96 19.98
N PRO A 568 -6.31 17.07 18.65
CA PRO A 568 -7.60 16.88 18.03
C PRO A 568 -8.08 15.42 18.07
N LEU A 569 -7.18 14.43 18.04
CA LEU A 569 -7.57 13.02 18.16
C LEU A 569 -8.11 12.72 19.56
N LEU A 570 -7.34 13.00 20.61
CA LEU A 570 -7.79 12.74 21.99
C LEU A 570 -9.05 13.53 22.33
N LYS A 571 -9.16 14.78 21.84
CA LYS A 571 -10.40 15.56 21.97
C LYS A 571 -11.61 14.83 21.40
N VAL A 572 -11.52 14.34 20.16
CA VAL A 572 -12.61 13.60 19.50
C VAL A 572 -12.93 12.31 20.24
N LEU A 573 -11.91 11.55 20.65
CA LEU A 573 -12.12 10.30 21.39
C LEU A 573 -12.79 10.56 22.75
N PHE A 574 -12.39 11.60 23.48
CA PHE A 574 -13.00 11.98 24.75
C PHE A 574 -14.41 12.54 24.58
N ASP A 575 -14.66 13.35 23.55
CA ASP A 575 -15.99 13.89 23.21
C ASP A 575 -16.97 12.77 22.81
N ARG A 576 -16.48 11.72 22.15
CA ARG A 576 -17.29 10.52 21.86
C ARG A 576 -17.48 9.64 23.08
N LEU A 577 -16.43 9.42 23.88
CA LEU A 577 -16.52 8.64 25.12
C LEU A 577 -17.53 9.26 26.10
N ALA A 578 -17.57 10.60 26.17
CA ALA A 578 -18.59 11.33 26.91
C ALA A 578 -20.03 11.03 26.45
N ARG A 579 -20.24 10.65 25.19
CA ARG A 579 -21.55 10.33 24.58
C ARG A 579 -21.76 8.83 24.37
N ILE A 580 -20.95 7.96 24.98
CA ILE A 580 -20.96 6.51 24.76
C ILE A 580 -22.34 5.86 25.06
N LEU A 581 -23.16 6.48 25.91
CA LEU A 581 -24.52 6.03 26.25
C LEU A 581 -25.57 6.36 25.17
N GLU A 582 -25.21 7.17 24.17
CA GLU A 582 -26.10 7.69 23.14
C GLU A 582 -25.69 7.26 21.72
N GLN A 583 -24.56 6.56 21.60
CA GLN A 583 -23.94 6.18 20.33
C GLN A 583 -24.22 4.70 19.97
N PRO A 584 -24.17 4.34 18.68
CA PRO A 584 -24.28 2.95 18.24
C PRO A 584 -23.24 2.06 18.88
N TYR A 585 -23.60 0.79 19.10
CA TYR A 585 -22.74 -0.19 19.78
C TYR A 585 -21.43 -0.42 19.02
N GLU A 586 -21.51 -0.56 17.70
CA GLU A 586 -20.36 -0.80 16.84
C GLU A 586 -19.36 0.38 16.90
N LEU A 587 -19.88 1.61 17.02
CA LEU A 587 -19.07 2.82 17.20
C LEU A 587 -18.38 2.87 18.54
N ASN A 588 -19.07 2.47 19.61
CA ASN A 588 -18.48 2.37 20.93
C ASN A 588 -17.35 1.34 20.97
N LEU A 589 -17.52 0.18 20.31
CA LEU A 589 -16.47 -0.83 20.22
C LEU A 589 -15.23 -0.31 19.50
N GLN A 590 -15.41 0.37 18.36
CA GLN A 590 -14.32 0.96 17.59
C GLN A 590 -13.61 2.06 18.37
N LEU A 591 -14.36 2.90 19.08
CA LEU A 591 -13.84 3.96 19.95
C LEU A 591 -12.95 3.39 21.06
N THR A 592 -13.44 2.38 21.79
CA THR A 592 -12.69 1.77 22.88
C THR A 592 -11.48 1.02 22.36
N ALA A 593 -11.56 0.36 21.20
CA ALA A 593 -10.41 -0.29 20.57
C ALA A 593 -9.26 0.70 20.24
N VAL A 594 -9.59 1.89 19.72
CA VAL A 594 -8.60 2.94 19.47
C VAL A 594 -7.96 3.43 20.78
N LEU A 595 -8.78 3.73 21.79
CA LEU A 595 -8.29 4.17 23.11
C LEU A 595 -7.42 3.12 23.79
N SER A 596 -7.82 1.84 23.76
CA SER A 596 -7.07 0.71 24.30
C SER A 596 -5.72 0.57 23.60
N ARG A 597 -5.67 0.65 22.27
CA ARG A 597 -4.41 0.58 21.52
C ARG A 597 -3.46 1.72 21.83
N ILE A 598 -3.94 2.97 21.86
CA ILE A 598 -3.13 4.12 22.28
C ILE A 598 -2.60 3.88 23.70
N SER A 599 -3.47 3.40 24.60
CA SER A 599 -3.13 3.12 25.98
C SER A 599 -2.18 1.93 26.14
N SER A 600 -2.02 1.04 25.15
CA SER A 600 -1.11 -0.10 25.20
C SER A 600 0.33 0.22 24.80
N PHE A 601 0.58 1.33 24.07
CA PHE A 601 1.93 1.77 23.76
C PHE A 601 2.72 2.11 25.04
N ASN A 602 3.93 1.57 25.17
CA ASN A 602 4.76 1.78 26.36
C ASN A 602 5.53 3.10 26.31
N HIS A 603 4.82 4.22 26.49
CA HIS A 603 5.39 5.57 26.54
C HIS A 603 5.02 6.26 27.86
N PRO A 604 5.98 6.90 28.59
CA PRO A 604 5.72 7.50 29.90
C PRO A 604 4.57 8.53 29.91
N LEU A 605 4.49 9.40 28.89
CA LEU A 605 3.39 10.39 28.77
C LEU A 605 2.01 9.74 28.61
N LEU A 606 1.91 8.61 27.90
CA LEU A 606 0.64 7.90 27.73
C LEU A 606 0.21 7.25 29.03
N ASN A 607 1.18 6.66 29.75
CA ASN A 607 0.94 6.08 31.07
C ASN A 607 0.46 7.15 32.08
N GLU A 608 1.07 8.34 32.08
CA GLU A 608 0.65 9.45 32.94
C GLU A 608 -0.72 10.01 32.55
N TYR A 609 -0.95 10.30 31.27
CA TYR A 609 -2.15 11.03 30.86
C TYR A 609 -3.40 10.16 30.73
N LEU A 610 -3.25 8.90 30.28
CA LEU A 610 -4.38 8.00 30.01
C LEU A 610 -4.64 7.00 31.14
N LEU A 611 -3.60 6.55 31.85
CA LEU A 611 -3.71 5.44 32.80
C LEU A 611 -3.55 5.83 34.27
N ASN A 612 -3.08 7.05 34.60
CA ASN A 612 -2.94 7.48 35.98
C ASN A 612 -4.19 8.27 36.46
N PRO A 613 -5.03 7.69 37.34
CA PRO A 613 -6.24 8.33 37.85
C PRO A 613 -5.94 9.44 38.87
N TYR A 614 -4.70 9.54 39.36
CA TYR A 614 -4.30 10.46 40.43
C TYR A 614 -3.57 11.71 39.93
N ILE A 615 -3.61 11.98 38.61
CA ILE A 615 -3.04 13.24 38.10
C ILE A 615 -3.85 14.44 38.57
N HIS A 616 -3.17 15.45 39.09
CA HIS A 616 -3.79 16.72 39.42
C HIS A 616 -3.90 17.56 38.15
N LEU A 617 -5.10 17.57 37.57
CA LEU A 617 -5.36 18.28 36.33
C LEU A 617 -5.32 19.80 36.55
N SER A 618 -4.77 20.54 35.59
CA SER A 618 -4.93 21.99 35.50
C SER A 618 -6.38 22.37 35.22
N HIS A 619 -6.72 23.64 35.48
CA HIS A 619 -8.03 24.19 35.14
C HIS A 619 -8.38 23.89 33.66
N CYS A 620 -9.64 23.54 33.40
CA CYS A 620 -10.15 23.28 32.06
C CYS A 620 -9.44 22.10 31.33
N SER A 621 -8.77 21.21 32.06
CA SER A 621 -8.14 20.01 31.50
C SER A 621 -8.90 18.75 31.92
N ARG A 622 -8.94 17.75 31.04
CA ARG A 622 -9.56 16.46 31.30
C ARG A 622 -8.56 15.34 31.05
N SER A 623 -8.83 14.16 31.60
CA SER A 623 -8.10 12.94 31.34
C SER A 623 -9.07 11.83 30.94
N LEU A 624 -8.54 10.71 30.47
CA LEU A 624 -9.39 9.53 30.20
C LEU A 624 -10.19 9.15 31.45
N PHE A 625 -9.54 9.15 32.62
CA PHE A 625 -10.19 8.81 33.88
C PHE A 625 -11.26 9.84 34.28
N SER A 626 -11.00 11.14 34.15
CA SER A 626 -11.99 12.17 34.51
C SER A 626 -13.22 12.14 33.60
N VAL A 627 -13.03 11.86 32.31
CA VAL A 627 -14.14 11.65 31.35
C VAL A 627 -14.99 10.45 31.77
N LEU A 628 -14.36 9.32 32.11
CA LEU A 628 -15.09 8.13 32.57
C LEU A 628 -15.85 8.36 33.87
N ILE A 629 -15.29 9.08 34.85
CA ILE A 629 -16.02 9.46 36.09
C ILE A 629 -17.29 10.22 35.74
N ARG A 630 -17.20 11.20 34.82
CA ARG A 630 -18.34 12.02 34.43
C ARG A 630 -19.43 11.19 33.75
N VAL A 631 -19.04 10.28 32.86
CA VAL A 631 -19.96 9.33 32.21
C VAL A 631 -20.63 8.42 33.25
N MET A 632 -19.90 7.97 34.29
CA MET A 632 -20.50 7.19 35.39
C MET A 632 -21.51 8.02 36.19
N GLY A 633 -21.23 9.29 36.46
CA GLY A 633 -22.16 10.20 37.13
C GLY A 633 -23.47 10.36 36.36
N GLU A 634 -23.36 10.61 35.05
CA GLU A 634 -24.50 10.70 34.14
C GLU A 634 -25.27 9.38 34.03
N LEU A 635 -24.56 8.26 33.92
CA LEU A 635 -25.14 6.93 33.88
C LEU A 635 -26.02 6.69 35.11
N MET A 636 -25.51 7.01 36.31
CA MET A 636 -26.23 6.79 37.55
C MET A 636 -27.49 7.63 37.67
N GLN A 637 -27.54 8.81 37.06
CA GLN A 637 -28.76 9.62 36.98
C GLN A 637 -29.78 9.01 36.02
N ARG A 638 -29.35 8.61 34.81
CA ARG A 638 -30.23 8.04 33.78
C ARG A 638 -30.80 6.68 34.17
N VAL A 639 -30.02 5.86 34.86
CA VAL A 639 -30.42 4.51 35.30
C VAL A 639 -31.55 4.54 36.33
N GLN A 640 -31.72 5.62 37.10
CA GLN A 640 -32.83 5.75 38.05
C GLN A 640 -34.21 5.66 37.38
N GLN A 641 -34.28 5.99 36.09
CA GLN A 641 -35.52 5.97 35.29
C GLN A 641 -35.78 4.59 34.66
N VAL A 642 -34.85 3.62 34.80
CA VAL A 642 -34.95 2.30 34.16
C VAL A 642 -35.43 1.24 35.15
N SER A 643 -36.65 0.76 34.95
CA SER A 643 -37.19 -0.40 35.68
C SER A 643 -36.49 -1.72 35.28
N ASN A 644 -36.31 -2.63 36.25
CA ASN A 644 -35.72 -3.97 36.05
C ASN A 644 -34.34 -3.94 35.35
N LEU A 645 -33.50 -2.96 35.73
CA LEU A 645 -32.20 -2.70 35.11
C LEU A 645 -31.33 -3.96 34.97
N THR A 646 -31.14 -4.72 36.05
CA THR A 646 -30.24 -5.88 36.08
C THR A 646 -30.65 -6.94 35.05
N ASP A 647 -31.95 -7.26 34.98
CA ASP A 647 -32.48 -8.21 33.99
C ASP A 647 -32.35 -7.68 32.56
N ARG A 648 -32.59 -6.38 32.36
CA ARG A 648 -32.45 -5.73 31.03
C ARG A 648 -30.99 -5.72 30.56
N LEU A 649 -30.03 -5.44 31.44
CA LEU A 649 -28.60 -5.49 31.13
C LEU A 649 -28.15 -6.92 30.80
N LEU A 650 -28.56 -7.89 31.61
CA LEU A 650 -28.25 -9.30 31.38
C LEU A 650 -28.84 -9.79 30.05
N HIS A 651 -30.09 -9.42 29.74
CA HIS A 651 -30.70 -9.74 28.46
C HIS A 651 -30.00 -9.06 27.28
N THR A 652 -29.64 -7.78 27.42
CA THR A 652 -28.88 -7.04 26.40
C THR A 652 -27.53 -7.71 26.13
N ARG A 653 -26.81 -8.12 27.19
CA ARG A 653 -25.53 -8.83 27.06
C ARG A 653 -25.69 -10.17 26.35
N ARG A 654 -26.71 -10.96 26.70
CA ARG A 654 -27.04 -12.21 25.98
C ARG A 654 -27.37 -11.96 24.50
N ASN A 655 -28.10 -10.89 24.20
CA ASN A 655 -28.39 -10.51 22.81
C ASN A 655 -27.10 -10.17 22.03
N LEU A 656 -26.18 -9.43 22.63
CA LEU A 656 -24.89 -9.08 22.00
C LEU A 656 -23.99 -10.30 21.78
N LEU A 657 -24.07 -11.31 22.64
CA LEU A 657 -23.38 -12.60 22.49
C LEU A 657 -24.08 -13.56 21.51
N GLY A 658 -25.19 -13.16 20.88
CA GLY A 658 -25.97 -14.01 19.98
C GLY A 658 -26.79 -15.10 20.67
N LEU A 659 -26.93 -15.03 22.00
CA LEU A 659 -27.65 -16.02 22.83
C LEU A 659 -29.16 -15.75 22.90
N SER A 660 -29.63 -14.59 22.46
CA SER A 660 -31.06 -14.25 22.38
C SER A 660 -31.37 -13.23 21.26
N HIS A 661 -32.62 -13.21 20.77
CA HIS A 661 -33.02 -12.49 19.55
C HIS A 661 -34.12 -11.42 19.74
N ASN A 662 -34.37 -10.95 20.96
CA ASN A 662 -35.40 -9.93 21.19
C ASN A 662 -34.81 -8.51 21.02
N THR A 663 -35.35 -7.76 20.04
CA THR A 663 -34.84 -6.45 19.61
C THR A 663 -35.59 -5.24 20.18
N GLY A 664 -36.71 -5.45 20.89
CA GLY A 664 -37.63 -4.40 21.32
C GLY A 664 -37.45 -3.87 22.75
N LEU A 665 -36.22 -3.67 23.23
CA LEU A 665 -35.97 -3.08 24.56
C LEU A 665 -35.94 -1.55 24.48
N GLU A 666 -36.69 -0.87 25.34
CA GLU A 666 -36.50 0.57 25.59
C GLU A 666 -35.11 0.82 26.18
N HIS A 667 -34.50 1.95 25.84
CA HIS A 667 -33.14 2.34 26.25
C HIS A 667 -32.00 1.41 25.76
N LEU A 668 -32.22 0.62 24.70
CA LEU A 668 -31.24 -0.35 24.20
C LEU A 668 -29.85 0.26 23.90
N THR A 669 -29.79 1.45 23.29
CA THR A 669 -28.52 2.15 23.03
C THR A 669 -27.73 2.41 24.31
N MET A 670 -28.39 2.94 25.33
CA MET A 670 -27.78 3.19 26.64
C MET A 670 -27.34 1.89 27.30
N LEU A 671 -28.18 0.85 27.30
CA LEU A 671 -27.84 -0.45 27.90
C LEU A 671 -26.62 -1.10 27.20
N ARG A 672 -26.51 -0.97 25.88
CA ARG A 672 -25.32 -1.40 25.12
C ARG A 672 -24.10 -0.57 25.50
N GLY A 673 -24.24 0.75 25.63
CA GLY A 673 -23.18 1.64 26.12
C GLY A 673 -22.68 1.26 27.52
N VAL A 674 -23.58 0.91 28.45
CA VAL A 674 -23.22 0.43 29.80
C VAL A 674 -22.35 -0.82 29.73
N ILE A 675 -22.73 -1.79 28.90
CA ILE A 675 -21.95 -3.03 28.71
C ILE A 675 -20.56 -2.70 28.16
N VAL A 676 -20.47 -1.82 27.15
CA VAL A 676 -19.17 -1.44 26.57
C VAL A 676 -18.28 -0.74 27.61
N ILE A 677 -18.82 0.18 28.42
CA ILE A 677 -18.01 0.81 29.48
C ILE A 677 -17.57 -0.20 30.53
N GLU A 678 -18.44 -1.16 30.90
CA GLU A 678 -18.10 -2.24 31.84
C GLU A 678 -16.91 -3.06 31.36
N GLU A 679 -16.90 -3.47 30.08
CA GLU A 679 -15.79 -4.24 29.52
C GLU A 679 -14.54 -3.36 29.29
N PHE A 680 -14.70 -2.11 28.85
CA PHE A 680 -13.58 -1.18 28.63
C PHE A 680 -12.84 -0.84 29.92
N CYS A 681 -13.54 -0.65 31.04
CA CYS A 681 -12.88 -0.43 32.34
C CYS A 681 -12.06 -1.65 32.78
N LYS A 682 -12.51 -2.88 32.48
CA LYS A 682 -11.72 -4.10 32.74
C LYS A 682 -10.51 -4.18 31.83
N GLU A 683 -10.65 -3.81 30.56
CA GLU A 683 -9.55 -3.76 29.60
C GLU A 683 -8.48 -2.74 30.02
N LEU A 684 -8.85 -1.52 30.40
CA LEU A 684 -7.93 -0.50 30.92
C LEU A 684 -7.22 -0.96 32.21
N ALA A 685 -7.95 -1.61 33.11
CA ALA A 685 -7.37 -2.19 34.32
C ALA A 685 -6.34 -3.29 33.98
N ALA A 686 -6.60 -4.12 32.96
CA ALA A 686 -5.69 -5.16 32.52
C ALA A 686 -4.46 -4.59 31.82
N ILE A 687 -4.63 -3.59 30.95
CA ILE A 687 -3.51 -2.85 30.32
C ILE A 687 -2.62 -2.22 31.38
N THR A 688 -3.22 -1.57 32.39
CA THR A 688 -2.50 -0.98 33.52
C THR A 688 -1.73 -2.05 34.27
N PHE A 689 -2.36 -3.19 34.59
CA PHE A 689 -1.76 -4.29 35.32
C PHE A 689 -0.54 -4.89 34.60
N VAL A 690 -0.64 -5.12 33.29
CA VAL A 690 0.47 -5.69 32.48
C VAL A 690 1.65 -4.71 32.39
N LYS A 691 1.38 -3.41 32.41
CA LYS A 691 2.42 -2.36 32.39
C LYS A 691 3.16 -2.16 33.71
N LEU A 692 2.70 -2.77 34.80
CA LEU A 692 3.38 -2.67 36.09
C LEU A 692 4.76 -3.33 36.01
N PRO A 693 5.83 -2.65 36.48
CA PRO A 693 7.14 -3.29 36.59
C PRO A 693 7.04 -4.54 37.49
N LEU A 694 7.55 -5.68 37.03
CA LEU A 694 7.53 -6.96 37.75
C LEU A 694 8.32 -6.94 39.08
N ASP A 695 9.02 -5.84 39.40
CA ASP A 695 9.89 -5.69 40.58
C ASP A 695 9.16 -5.23 41.86
N GLN A 696 7.82 -5.30 41.89
CA GLN A 696 7.02 -5.15 43.11
C GLN A 696 6.17 -6.40 43.41
N LYS A 697 6.74 -7.60 43.22
CA LYS A 697 6.17 -8.86 43.73
C LYS A 697 6.84 -9.31 45.01
#